data_AF-A0A3D3AHU9-F1
#
_entry.id   AF-A0A3D3AHU9-F1
#
_cell.length_a   1.000
_cell.length_b   1.000
_cell.length_c   1.000
_cell.angle_alpha   90.00
_cell.angle_beta   90.00
_cell.angle_gamma   90.00
#
_symmetry.space_group_name_H-M   'P 1'
#
loop_
_entity.id
_entity.type
_entity.pdbx_description
1 polymer ?
#
loop_
_entity_poly.entity_id
_entity_poly.type
_entity_poly.pdbx_seq_one_letter_code
_entity_poly.pdbx_strand_id
1 'polypeptide(L)'
;MKKMAYFCIALLFSAFSQLIAASPQDDLFQAVKTGDEEGLKKALNLGASLYQKDFKGQTPLQYSIKLQKIKITKLLIAEMLYPIYKSGGDHFGYAATVMEILKSDGITPRNFQENESYRQRESIDFFSLFSGGLAIRESLQIDTIEQSTKEEKIISIKTLEGPVIDSHPFEKMVKGKKFQFSDLARLIPEDFYYLQAQSLKKALEIADYITEKGTAVYKKYNIVSVDYHIKEKIMNQLALKENKAARIFYDSVIDEMAITGSDPFFRNGTDITLIFKLKNKIIFKTMVESYRKDFIKDFQAEKKEIQVEKWKADFIFTPDRKIYSYFMELDDNRVIISNSFNALKKVAETYLNKQKSMADAKDFQYMQSLYFEDQTIKDITLYLSDSFIRYLVSPELRIKESRRMAEALRLSVMERLSLFYYQLTEKKPDSVLKTLKAVIPDTREAEKYFNNISLENNGFTAVSSEYGRNGWLVPNIDTQISLVSEKEAENYKKFVDNYSNYWKDFFDPIGIQFNFNDEKIHIVTQILPLINLSIYDSLQKTLGGFPVILSDSFSIKNEIFKIAFKLTQEMKKEIASDFPDYQKYLPLLGDSVSLHLLDTHTMVDFDSQKFLGQIFSSSSSALNTDYLGIAFLAWSFFHPIRLSIPLNGSEASKKMETLIDHFLQNLNSLYPYSYFYLSWDFYSYLYQGKKIRVMKMNFFNIFSLRYYILVDQELHITTTENYMKSLVDALVIRDTPKKVNLTEGNVLLSIRPSAMDQEKSVFTANMMEAYAGASFKNHTTLELVKIMFPDAENLSQKAFEVFGFEPVCPVKGNYIFNEEKNEIESSVFGSKNNPLFNKDYIDAYLEKTIYKIQAMKISLEFTKDGIKTHIIVE
;
A
#
# COMPACT_ATOMS: atom_id res chain seq x y z
N MET A 1 -52.64 26.24 45.80
CA MET A 1 -52.98 24.80 45.82
C MET A 1 -53.73 24.32 44.57
N LYS A 2 -54.92 24.84 44.20
CA LYS A 2 -55.65 24.39 42.99
C LYS A 2 -54.86 24.52 41.66
N LYS A 3 -54.14 25.63 41.44
CA LYS A 3 -53.28 25.79 40.24
C LYS A 3 -52.08 24.84 40.19
N MET A 4 -51.57 24.43 41.35
CA MET A 4 -50.45 23.50 41.48
C MET A 4 -50.93 22.05 41.25
N ALA A 5 -52.14 21.71 41.70
CA ALA A 5 -52.78 20.44 41.37
C ALA A 5 -53.10 20.33 39.87
N TYR A 6 -53.59 21.40 39.22
CA TYR A 6 -53.80 21.43 37.77
C TYR A 6 -52.48 21.32 36.99
N PHE A 7 -51.40 21.93 37.47
CA PHE A 7 -50.07 21.82 36.85
C PHE A 7 -49.50 20.41 36.99
N CYS A 8 -49.64 19.76 38.15
CA CYS A 8 -49.24 18.36 38.33
C CYS A 8 -50.10 17.37 37.54
N ILE A 9 -51.41 17.62 37.41
CA ILE A 9 -52.31 16.82 36.56
C ILE A 9 -51.99 17.02 35.08
N ALA A 10 -51.65 18.23 34.64
CA ALA A 10 -51.21 18.51 33.28
C ALA A 10 -49.83 17.89 32.97
N LEU A 11 -48.90 17.89 33.95
CA LEU A 11 -47.63 17.18 33.85
C LEU A 11 -47.83 15.66 33.78
N LEU A 12 -48.72 15.11 34.61
CA LEU A 12 -49.10 13.70 34.58
C LEU A 12 -49.81 13.34 33.27
N PHE A 13 -50.68 14.20 32.72
CA PHE A 13 -51.30 14.00 31.40
C PHE A 13 -50.29 14.16 30.25
N SER A 14 -49.29 15.05 30.37
CA SER A 14 -48.22 15.17 29.38
C SER A 14 -47.32 13.93 29.40
N ALA A 15 -46.99 13.41 30.59
CA ALA A 15 -46.26 12.17 30.78
C ALA A 15 -47.08 10.93 30.35
N PHE A 16 -48.40 10.92 30.61
CA PHE A 16 -49.31 9.88 30.13
C PHE A 16 -49.54 9.96 28.61
N SER A 17 -49.57 11.15 28.02
CA SER A 17 -49.67 11.32 26.56
C SER A 17 -48.41 10.85 25.84
N GLN A 18 -47.25 10.91 26.51
CA GLN A 18 -46.01 10.28 26.04
C GLN A 18 -46.00 8.75 26.24
N LEU A 19 -46.83 8.21 27.15
CA LEU A 19 -47.04 6.76 27.29
C LEU A 19 -48.10 6.18 26.33
N ILE A 20 -48.95 7.04 25.73
CA ILE A 20 -50.03 6.64 24.80
C ILE A 20 -49.65 6.93 23.32
N ALA A 21 -48.58 7.69 23.07
CA ALA A 21 -47.99 7.76 21.74
C ALA A 21 -47.42 6.38 21.38
N ALA A 22 -47.91 5.80 20.28
CA ALA A 22 -47.34 4.57 19.73
C ALA A 22 -45.82 4.72 19.63
N SER A 23 -45.07 3.71 20.10
CA SER A 23 -43.62 3.80 20.06
C SER A 23 -43.20 3.93 18.59
N PRO A 24 -42.16 4.73 18.25
CA PRO A 24 -41.63 4.78 16.88
C PRO A 24 -41.35 3.39 16.30
N GLN A 25 -41.03 2.42 17.16
CA GLN A 25 -40.86 1.03 16.77
C GLN A 25 -42.17 0.35 16.35
N ASP A 26 -43.26 0.55 17.09
CA ASP A 26 -44.58 0.02 16.71
C ASP A 26 -45.07 0.62 15.40
N ASP A 27 -44.84 1.92 15.20
CA ASP A 27 -45.13 2.61 13.93
C ASP A 27 -44.35 2.01 12.77
N LEU A 28 -43.08 1.67 12.97
CA LEU A 28 -42.26 0.97 11.97
C LEU A 28 -42.85 -0.40 11.62
N PHE A 29 -43.22 -1.22 12.61
CA PHE A 29 -43.84 -2.52 12.36
C PHE A 29 -45.22 -2.41 11.69
N GLN A 30 -46.01 -1.38 12.00
CA GLN A 30 -47.29 -1.13 11.32
C GLN A 30 -47.08 -0.70 9.88
N ALA A 31 -46.15 0.22 9.62
CA ALA A 31 -45.79 0.64 8.27
C ALA A 31 -45.34 -0.55 7.40
N VAL A 32 -44.57 -1.48 7.98
CA VAL A 32 -44.18 -2.72 7.30
C VAL A 32 -45.39 -3.60 6.96
N LYS A 33 -46.37 -3.73 7.87
CA LYS A 33 -47.58 -4.53 7.64
C LYS A 33 -48.47 -3.94 6.54
N THR A 34 -48.68 -2.64 6.58
CA THR A 34 -49.58 -1.94 5.67
C THR A 34 -48.94 -1.73 4.29
N GLY A 35 -47.61 -1.67 4.21
CA GLY A 35 -46.91 -1.29 2.99
C GLY A 35 -46.68 0.21 2.86
N ASP A 36 -46.73 0.96 3.97
CA ASP A 36 -46.62 2.42 3.99
C ASP A 36 -45.15 2.89 4.01
N GLU A 37 -44.66 3.34 2.86
CA GLU A 37 -43.29 3.83 2.69
C GLU A 37 -43.01 5.13 3.46
N GLU A 38 -43.98 6.06 3.49
CA GLU A 38 -43.84 7.34 4.18
C GLU A 38 -43.87 7.13 5.70
N GLY A 39 -44.80 6.30 6.18
CA GLY A 39 -44.87 5.87 7.57
C GLY A 39 -43.58 5.21 8.04
N LEU A 40 -42.99 4.35 7.21
CA LEU A 40 -41.70 3.72 7.49
C LEU A 40 -40.58 4.75 7.65
N LYS A 41 -40.41 5.65 6.66
CA LYS A 41 -39.37 6.70 6.71
C LYS A 41 -39.56 7.65 7.89
N LYS A 42 -40.81 7.96 8.24
CA LYS A 42 -41.15 8.80 9.39
C LYS A 42 -40.80 8.13 10.72
N ALA A 43 -41.19 6.88 10.92
CA ALA A 43 -40.86 6.11 12.13
C ALA A 43 -39.33 6.04 12.34
N LEU A 44 -38.62 5.80 11.24
CA LEU A 44 -37.16 5.79 11.17
C LEU A 44 -36.51 7.14 11.54
N ASN A 45 -37.08 8.26 11.10
CA ASN A 45 -36.63 9.60 11.51
C ASN A 45 -36.91 9.90 12.99
N LEU A 46 -37.92 9.27 13.58
CA LEU A 46 -38.27 9.36 15.00
C LEU A 46 -37.43 8.42 15.89
N GLY A 47 -36.43 7.74 15.33
CA GLY A 47 -35.48 6.89 16.09
C GLY A 47 -35.86 5.42 16.18
N ALA A 48 -36.82 4.94 15.38
CA ALA A 48 -37.10 3.51 15.28
C ALA A 48 -35.87 2.72 14.81
N SER A 49 -35.65 1.54 15.38
CA SER A 49 -34.52 0.67 15.05
C SER A 49 -34.89 -0.34 13.97
N LEU A 50 -34.05 -0.42 12.94
CA LEU A 50 -34.14 -1.43 11.88
C LEU A 50 -33.85 -2.86 12.37
N TYR A 51 -33.18 -2.98 13.52
CA TYR A 51 -32.67 -4.24 14.06
C TYR A 51 -33.48 -4.74 15.27
N GLN A 52 -34.34 -3.91 15.84
CA GLN A 52 -35.11 -4.29 17.03
C GLN A 52 -36.16 -5.35 16.67
N LYS A 53 -36.11 -6.47 17.41
CA LYS A 53 -37.04 -7.58 17.27
C LYS A 53 -38.36 -7.28 17.97
N ASP A 54 -39.47 -7.76 17.41
CA ASP A 54 -40.77 -7.76 18.08
C ASP A 54 -40.82 -8.84 19.19
N PHE A 55 -41.96 -8.95 19.88
CA PHE A 55 -42.19 -9.97 20.90
C PHE A 55 -42.14 -11.42 20.37
N LYS A 56 -42.14 -11.62 19.05
CA LYS A 56 -41.97 -12.93 18.39
C LYS A 56 -40.53 -13.16 17.92
N GLY A 57 -39.61 -12.26 18.25
CA GLY A 57 -38.21 -12.34 17.85
C GLY A 57 -37.94 -11.95 16.40
N GLN A 58 -38.90 -11.33 15.69
CA GLN A 58 -38.77 -10.98 14.28
C GLN A 58 -38.36 -9.51 14.09
N THR A 59 -37.40 -9.25 13.20
CA THR A 59 -37.05 -7.87 12.80
C THR A 59 -38.05 -7.31 11.79
N PRO A 60 -38.11 -5.97 11.58
CA PRO A 60 -38.91 -5.36 10.51
C PRO A 60 -38.64 -5.99 9.13
N LEU A 61 -37.37 -6.31 8.83
CA LEU A 61 -36.99 -6.95 7.57
C LEU A 61 -37.59 -8.35 7.43
N GLN A 62 -37.40 -9.22 8.43
CA GLN A 62 -37.96 -10.59 8.43
C GLN A 62 -39.50 -10.56 8.32
N TYR A 63 -40.13 -9.61 8.99
CA TYR A 63 -41.58 -9.42 8.92
C TYR A 63 -42.04 -9.03 7.51
N SER A 64 -41.30 -8.13 6.84
CA SER A 64 -41.61 -7.71 5.47
C SER A 64 -41.50 -8.85 4.46
N ILE A 65 -40.51 -9.73 4.62
CA ILE A 65 -40.28 -10.92 3.76
C ILE A 65 -41.42 -11.91 3.95
N LYS A 66 -41.77 -12.22 5.21
CA LYS A 66 -42.87 -13.13 5.55
C LYS A 66 -44.22 -12.66 5.00
N LEU A 67 -44.45 -11.35 4.98
CA LEU A 67 -45.65 -10.73 4.41
C LEU A 67 -45.56 -10.47 2.90
N GLN A 68 -44.45 -10.83 2.26
CA GLN A 68 -44.18 -10.64 0.83
C GLN A 68 -44.30 -9.17 0.37
N LYS A 69 -43.92 -8.23 1.24
CA LYS A 69 -43.97 -6.79 0.95
C LYS A 69 -42.69 -6.33 0.24
N ILE A 70 -42.47 -6.80 -0.99
CA ILE A 70 -41.21 -6.64 -1.75
C ILE A 70 -40.69 -5.19 -1.75
N LYS A 71 -41.55 -4.20 -2.03
CA LYS A 71 -41.13 -2.79 -2.07
C LYS A 71 -40.67 -2.26 -0.70
N ILE A 72 -41.36 -2.65 0.38
CA ILE A 72 -40.93 -2.34 1.75
C ILE A 72 -39.65 -3.10 2.11
N THR A 73 -39.52 -4.38 1.75
CA THR A 73 -38.31 -5.17 1.97
C THR A 73 -37.10 -4.50 1.34
N LYS A 74 -37.22 -4.10 0.07
CA LYS A 74 -36.19 -3.35 -0.65
C LYS A 74 -35.87 -2.00 0.01
N LEU A 75 -36.89 -1.27 0.46
CA LEU A 75 -36.69 0.00 1.18
C LEU A 75 -35.96 -0.21 2.52
N LEU A 76 -36.31 -1.22 3.30
CA LEU A 76 -35.60 -1.57 4.53
C LEU A 76 -34.13 -1.92 4.26
N ILE A 77 -33.86 -2.71 3.21
CA ILE A 77 -32.48 -3.02 2.79
C ILE A 77 -31.73 -1.73 2.40
N ALA A 78 -32.35 -0.81 1.66
CA ALA A 78 -31.76 0.48 1.31
C ALA A 78 -31.36 1.29 2.56
N GLU A 79 -32.26 1.37 3.55
CA GLU A 79 -32.03 2.08 4.81
C GLU A 79 -30.89 1.45 5.63
N MET A 80 -30.77 0.12 5.60
CA MET A 80 -29.68 -0.61 6.27
C MET A 80 -28.33 -0.39 5.57
N LEU A 81 -28.30 -0.36 4.23
CA LEU A 81 -27.07 -0.25 3.44
C LEU A 81 -26.57 1.18 3.27
N TYR A 82 -27.43 2.19 3.37
CA TYR A 82 -27.05 3.57 3.12
C TYR A 82 -25.90 4.12 4.01
N PRO A 83 -25.86 3.86 5.32
CA PRO A 83 -24.73 4.29 6.16
C PRO A 83 -23.39 3.65 5.75
N ILE A 84 -23.44 2.40 5.28
CA ILE A 84 -22.26 1.67 4.78
C ILE A 84 -21.81 2.28 3.46
N TYR A 85 -22.74 2.51 2.53
CA TYR A 85 -22.48 3.16 1.26
C TYR A 85 -21.81 4.52 1.44
N LYS A 86 -22.33 5.36 2.36
CA LYS A 86 -21.79 6.69 2.65
C LYS A 86 -20.40 6.66 3.31
N SER A 87 -20.07 5.60 4.06
CA SER A 87 -18.77 5.45 4.73
C SER A 87 -17.68 4.81 3.87
N GLY A 88 -17.90 4.70 2.55
CA GLY A 88 -16.93 4.15 1.60
C GLY A 88 -17.09 2.65 1.34
N GLY A 89 -18.24 2.06 1.71
CA GLY A 89 -18.64 0.70 1.36
C GLY A 89 -18.09 -0.42 2.25
N ASP A 90 -18.57 -1.64 2.02
CA ASP A 90 -18.04 -2.89 2.56
C ASP A 90 -16.99 -3.52 1.62
N HIS A 91 -16.23 -4.51 2.11
CA HIS A 91 -15.18 -5.14 1.31
C HIS A 91 -15.69 -6.01 0.17
N PHE A 92 -16.95 -6.48 0.23
CA PHE A 92 -17.55 -7.17 -0.91
C PHE A 92 -17.98 -6.20 -2.00
N GLY A 93 -18.18 -4.91 -1.70
CA GLY A 93 -18.82 -3.94 -2.58
C GLY A 93 -20.33 -4.14 -2.69
N TYR A 94 -20.93 -4.87 -1.74
CA TYR A 94 -22.34 -5.24 -1.72
C TYR A 94 -23.25 -4.02 -1.62
N ALA A 95 -22.97 -3.13 -0.65
CA ALA A 95 -23.77 -1.94 -0.41
C ALA A 95 -23.83 -1.05 -1.65
N ALA A 96 -22.70 -0.84 -2.34
CA ALA A 96 -22.66 -0.03 -3.56
C ALA A 96 -23.52 -0.63 -4.68
N THR A 97 -23.32 -1.92 -4.99
CA THR A 97 -24.07 -2.60 -6.06
C THR A 97 -25.57 -2.65 -5.79
N VAL A 98 -25.98 -3.00 -4.57
CA VAL A 98 -27.41 -3.08 -4.24
C VAL A 98 -28.06 -1.69 -4.21
N MET A 99 -27.38 -0.67 -3.70
CA MET A 99 -27.90 0.70 -3.73
C MET A 99 -28.13 1.20 -5.16
N GLU A 100 -27.27 0.83 -6.12
CA GLU A 100 -27.45 1.16 -7.53
C GLU A 100 -28.68 0.46 -8.14
N ILE A 101 -28.86 -0.84 -7.86
CA ILE A 101 -30.05 -1.60 -8.29
C ILE A 101 -31.32 -1.00 -7.69
N LEU A 102 -31.33 -0.73 -6.38
CA LEU A 102 -32.48 -0.15 -5.69
C LEU A 102 -32.82 1.25 -6.23
N LYS A 103 -31.81 2.07 -6.56
CA LYS A 103 -32.00 3.36 -7.22
C LYS A 103 -32.68 3.19 -8.58
N SER A 104 -32.27 2.20 -9.38
CA SER A 104 -32.89 1.91 -10.68
C SER A 104 -34.36 1.48 -10.54
N ASP A 105 -34.72 0.85 -9.42
CA ASP A 105 -36.10 0.48 -9.05
C ASP A 105 -36.91 1.66 -8.46
N GLY A 106 -36.34 2.86 -8.39
CA GLY A 106 -36.98 4.04 -7.78
C GLY A 106 -37.05 4.01 -6.25
N ILE A 107 -36.20 3.20 -5.60
CA ILE A 107 -36.15 3.04 -4.14
C ILE A 107 -34.94 3.80 -3.60
N THR A 108 -35.21 4.79 -2.73
CA THR A 108 -34.17 5.61 -2.09
C THR A 108 -34.37 5.68 -0.58
N PRO A 109 -33.29 5.63 0.21
CA PRO A 109 -33.34 5.77 1.66
C PRO A 109 -33.68 7.21 2.06
N ARG A 110 -34.13 7.40 3.30
CA ARG A 110 -34.70 8.65 3.84
C ARG A 110 -33.79 9.86 3.74
N ASN A 111 -32.48 9.66 3.84
CA ASN A 111 -31.46 10.71 3.85
C ASN A 111 -30.55 10.67 2.62
N PHE A 112 -31.02 10.13 1.50
CA PHE A 112 -30.24 10.01 0.28
C PHE A 112 -29.81 11.39 -0.23
N GLN A 113 -28.50 11.62 -0.32
CA GLN A 113 -27.94 12.83 -0.91
C GLN A 113 -27.27 12.46 -2.24
N GLU A 114 -27.75 13.09 -3.31
CA GLU A 114 -27.28 12.87 -4.67
C GLU A 114 -26.05 13.75 -4.94
N ASN A 115 -24.95 13.52 -4.20
CA ASN A 115 -23.57 13.89 -4.53
C ASN A 115 -22.65 13.74 -3.31
N GLU A 116 -21.60 12.94 -3.47
CA GLU A 116 -20.20 13.33 -3.29
C GLU A 116 -19.34 12.14 -3.70
N SER A 117 -18.90 12.15 -4.96
CA SER A 117 -17.82 11.27 -5.39
C SER A 117 -16.54 11.78 -4.75
N TYR A 118 -16.30 11.46 -3.47
CA TYR A 118 -14.97 11.55 -2.86
C TYR A 118 -14.08 10.47 -3.49
N ARG A 119 -13.78 10.60 -4.79
CA ARG A 119 -12.51 10.07 -5.31
C ARG A 119 -11.43 10.96 -4.73
N GLN A 120 -11.03 10.68 -3.49
CA GLN A 120 -9.69 11.05 -3.05
C GLN A 120 -8.75 10.48 -4.11
N ARG A 121 -8.20 11.33 -4.98
CA ARG A 121 -7.01 10.95 -5.73
C ARG A 121 -6.00 10.51 -4.68
N GLU A 122 -5.45 9.31 -4.81
CA GLU A 122 -4.35 8.88 -3.95
C GLU A 122 -3.28 9.97 -4.00
N SER A 123 -3.10 10.68 -2.88
CA SER A 123 -2.01 11.64 -2.74
C SER A 123 -0.71 10.86 -2.85
N ILE A 124 0.23 11.31 -3.68
CA ILE A 124 1.55 10.70 -3.80
C ILE A 124 2.20 10.67 -2.42
N ASP A 125 2.50 9.46 -1.93
CA ASP A 125 3.12 9.25 -0.64
C ASP A 125 4.63 9.55 -0.69
N PHE A 126 5.10 10.35 0.26
CA PHE A 126 6.49 10.78 0.36
C PHE A 126 7.46 9.60 0.51
N PHE A 127 7.07 8.58 1.28
CA PHE A 127 7.86 7.36 1.40
C PHE A 127 7.98 6.64 0.06
N SER A 128 6.88 6.49 -0.69
CA SER A 128 6.89 5.89 -2.03
C SER A 128 7.80 6.62 -3.03
N LEU A 129 7.90 7.95 -2.96
CA LEU A 129 8.73 8.76 -3.85
C LEU A 129 10.23 8.55 -3.59
N PHE A 130 10.71 8.62 -2.35
CA PHE A 130 12.16 8.53 -2.07
C PHE A 130 12.67 7.10 -1.92
N SER A 131 11.79 6.13 -1.62
CA SER A 131 12.15 4.71 -1.59
C SER A 131 12.36 4.09 -2.98
N GLY A 132 11.91 4.76 -4.05
CA GLY A 132 11.82 4.20 -5.39
C GLY A 132 10.53 3.41 -5.64
N GLY A 133 9.64 3.27 -4.65
CA GLY A 133 8.36 2.56 -4.78
C GLY A 133 7.45 3.14 -5.86
N LEU A 134 7.43 4.47 -6.01
CA LEU A 134 6.68 5.14 -7.09
C LEU A 134 7.26 4.79 -8.46
N ALA A 135 8.59 4.79 -8.61
CA ALA A 135 9.25 4.43 -9.87
C ALA A 135 9.00 2.96 -10.23
N ILE A 136 8.99 2.04 -9.26
CA ILE A 136 8.60 0.64 -9.48
C ILE A 136 7.15 0.55 -9.95
N ARG A 137 6.22 1.22 -9.25
CA ARG A 137 4.79 1.22 -9.62
C ARG A 137 4.58 1.76 -11.04
N GLU A 138 5.26 2.84 -11.38
CA GLU A 138 5.21 3.48 -12.69
C GLU A 138 5.89 2.64 -13.78
N SER A 139 6.99 1.94 -13.49
CA SER A 139 7.66 1.07 -14.47
C SER A 139 6.82 -0.16 -14.81
N LEU A 140 6.15 -0.74 -13.82
CA LEU A 140 5.34 -1.95 -14.01
C LEU A 140 3.96 -1.65 -14.60
N GLN A 141 3.48 -0.41 -14.51
CA GLN A 141 2.16 0.05 -15.00
C GLN A 141 1.06 -0.96 -14.69
N ILE A 142 0.93 -1.47 -13.47
CA ILE A 142 0.05 -2.63 -13.17
C ILE A 142 -1.45 -2.33 -13.37
N ASP A 143 -1.80 -1.07 -13.67
CA ASP A 143 -3.18 -0.65 -13.90
C ASP A 143 -3.84 -1.37 -15.07
N THR A 144 -5.09 -1.76 -14.84
CA THR A 144 -5.90 -2.48 -15.82
C THR A 144 -6.41 -1.52 -16.88
N ILE A 145 -6.35 -1.92 -18.15
CA ILE A 145 -6.91 -1.15 -19.27
C ILE A 145 -8.45 -1.22 -19.21
N GLU A 146 -9.12 -0.10 -19.51
CA GLU A 146 -10.59 0.02 -19.54
C GLU A 146 -11.24 -1.05 -20.44
N GLN A 147 -12.45 -1.49 -20.04
CA GLN A 147 -13.19 -2.60 -20.67
C GLN A 147 -14.35 -2.11 -21.57
N SER A 148 -14.98 -3.05 -22.30
CA SER A 148 -16.18 -2.84 -23.12
C SER A 148 -17.15 -4.03 -23.04
N THR A 149 -18.44 -3.78 -23.29
CA THR A 149 -19.57 -4.71 -23.15
C THR A 149 -20.31 -5.03 -24.47
N LYS A 150 -19.78 -4.62 -25.65
CA LYS A 150 -20.46 -4.84 -26.95
C LYS A 150 -19.78 -5.89 -27.84
N GLU A 151 -20.59 -6.64 -28.57
CA GLU A 151 -20.15 -7.57 -29.61
C GLU A 151 -19.64 -6.80 -30.84
N GLU A 152 -18.39 -7.02 -31.20
CA GLU A 152 -17.68 -6.32 -32.26
C GLU A 152 -16.82 -7.29 -33.08
N LYS A 153 -16.28 -6.79 -34.20
CA LYS A 153 -15.39 -7.55 -35.08
C LYS A 153 -14.21 -8.13 -34.31
N ILE A 154 -13.82 -9.34 -34.70
CA ILE A 154 -12.72 -10.07 -34.09
C ILE A 154 -11.46 -9.86 -34.94
N ILE A 155 -10.36 -9.47 -34.30
CA ILE A 155 -9.05 -9.21 -34.89
C ILE A 155 -8.05 -10.20 -34.30
N SER A 156 -7.00 -10.56 -35.05
CA SER A 156 -5.91 -11.37 -34.50
C SER A 156 -5.03 -10.55 -33.58
N ILE A 157 -4.69 -11.07 -32.41
CA ILE A 157 -3.78 -10.38 -31.47
C ILE A 157 -2.40 -10.08 -32.09
N LYS A 158 -1.98 -10.88 -33.08
CA LYS A 158 -0.70 -10.72 -33.79
C LYS A 158 -0.60 -9.41 -34.58
N THR A 159 -1.72 -8.75 -34.85
CA THR A 159 -1.71 -7.44 -35.55
C THR A 159 -1.53 -6.27 -34.58
N LEU A 160 -1.52 -6.51 -33.27
CA LEU A 160 -1.27 -5.48 -32.26
C LEU A 160 0.21 -5.38 -31.97
N GLU A 161 0.73 -4.17 -32.01
CA GLU A 161 2.12 -3.87 -31.67
C GLU A 161 2.16 -3.20 -30.30
N GLY A 162 3.11 -3.65 -29.46
CA GLY A 162 3.38 -2.99 -28.18
C GLY A 162 4.19 -1.70 -28.35
N PRO A 163 4.54 -1.04 -27.23
CA PRO A 163 5.35 0.18 -27.28
C PRO A 163 6.68 -0.05 -28.00
N VAL A 164 6.94 0.76 -29.04
CA VAL A 164 8.18 0.72 -29.83
C VAL A 164 9.23 1.55 -29.10
N ILE A 165 9.92 0.91 -28.17
CA ILE A 165 10.96 1.53 -27.33
C ILE A 165 12.25 0.74 -27.51
N ASP A 166 13.35 1.44 -27.79
CA ASP A 166 14.64 0.79 -27.96
C ASP A 166 15.12 0.13 -26.67
N SER A 167 15.95 -0.90 -26.77
CA SER A 167 16.67 -1.45 -25.61
C SER A 167 18.01 -0.72 -25.50
N HIS A 168 18.52 -0.56 -24.28
CA HIS A 168 19.86 -0.03 -24.12
C HIS A 168 20.89 -0.92 -24.83
N PRO A 169 22.04 -0.36 -25.26
CA PRO A 169 23.10 -1.13 -25.91
C PRO A 169 23.88 -1.97 -24.89
N PHE A 170 23.19 -2.86 -24.16
CA PHE A 170 23.73 -3.65 -23.06
C PHE A 170 24.93 -4.51 -23.48
N GLU A 171 24.96 -4.99 -24.73
CA GLU A 171 26.13 -5.67 -25.29
C GLU A 171 27.42 -4.84 -25.20
N LYS A 172 27.33 -3.53 -25.48
CA LYS A 172 28.46 -2.60 -25.35
C LYS A 172 28.75 -2.32 -23.88
N MET A 173 27.71 -2.20 -23.06
CA MET A 173 27.82 -1.81 -21.65
C MET A 173 28.43 -2.93 -20.77
N VAL A 174 28.22 -4.20 -21.12
CA VAL A 174 28.78 -5.36 -20.43
C VAL A 174 30.24 -5.62 -20.82
N LYS A 175 30.68 -5.15 -22.00
CA LYS A 175 32.02 -5.45 -22.52
C LYS A 175 33.13 -5.02 -21.57
N GLY A 176 33.96 -5.97 -21.15
CA GLY A 176 35.09 -5.73 -20.23
C GLY A 176 34.70 -5.66 -18.74
N LYS A 177 33.41 -5.78 -18.40
CA LYS A 177 32.95 -5.88 -17.01
C LYS A 177 32.99 -7.31 -16.51
N LYS A 178 33.18 -7.47 -15.20
CA LYS A 178 33.08 -8.76 -14.50
C LYS A 178 31.73 -8.84 -13.82
N PHE A 179 31.14 -10.03 -13.79
CA PHE A 179 29.88 -10.31 -13.13
C PHE A 179 29.84 -11.79 -12.71
N GLN A 180 28.98 -12.10 -11.73
CA GLN A 180 28.71 -13.47 -11.27
C GLN A 180 27.23 -13.61 -10.96
N PHE A 181 26.67 -14.78 -11.21
CA PHE A 181 25.29 -15.15 -10.88
C PHE A 181 25.20 -16.64 -10.58
N SER A 182 24.10 -17.07 -9.95
CA SER A 182 23.80 -18.50 -9.73
C SER A 182 23.52 -19.20 -11.06
N ASP A 183 23.94 -20.46 -11.18
CA ASP A 183 23.57 -21.30 -12.32
C ASP A 183 22.06 -21.53 -12.44
N LEU A 184 21.26 -21.27 -11.38
CA LEU A 184 19.81 -21.31 -11.46
C LEU A 184 19.23 -20.28 -12.45
N ALA A 185 19.93 -19.17 -12.71
CA ALA A 185 19.53 -18.19 -13.71
C ALA A 185 19.46 -18.78 -15.14
N ARG A 186 20.13 -19.91 -15.39
CA ARG A 186 20.08 -20.61 -16.69
C ARG A 186 18.77 -21.36 -16.93
N LEU A 187 17.98 -21.62 -15.88
CA LEU A 187 16.69 -22.31 -15.98
C LEU A 187 15.53 -21.33 -16.16
N ILE A 188 15.77 -20.04 -15.94
CA ILE A 188 14.72 -19.03 -15.89
C ILE A 188 14.60 -18.41 -17.27
N PRO A 189 13.41 -18.41 -17.91
CA PRO A 189 13.17 -17.67 -19.14
C PRO A 189 13.57 -16.19 -19.01
N GLU A 190 14.14 -15.59 -20.05
CA GLU A 190 14.53 -14.17 -20.01
C GLU A 190 13.34 -13.21 -19.79
N ASP A 191 12.13 -13.64 -20.15
CA ASP A 191 10.86 -12.92 -20.05
C ASP A 191 10.11 -13.20 -18.73
N PHE A 192 10.76 -13.78 -17.73
CA PHE A 192 10.22 -14.03 -16.38
C PHE A 192 10.95 -13.19 -15.32
N TYR A 193 10.32 -12.91 -14.18
CA TYR A 193 11.04 -12.32 -13.05
C TYR A 193 11.98 -13.35 -12.41
N TYR A 194 13.10 -12.89 -11.86
CA TYR A 194 14.06 -13.75 -11.18
C TYR A 194 14.26 -13.31 -9.74
N LEU A 195 13.87 -14.15 -8.78
CA LEU A 195 14.19 -13.97 -7.36
C LEU A 195 15.12 -15.09 -6.90
N GLN A 196 16.37 -14.75 -6.62
CA GLN A 196 17.34 -15.66 -6.04
C GLN A 196 17.39 -15.49 -4.53
N ALA A 197 17.37 -16.60 -3.79
CA ALA A 197 17.64 -16.62 -2.37
C ALA A 197 18.81 -17.56 -2.05
N GLN A 198 19.68 -17.14 -1.12
CA GLN A 198 20.76 -18.01 -0.64
C GLN A 198 20.23 -19.25 0.10
N SER A 199 19.07 -19.15 0.74
CA SER A 199 18.40 -20.27 1.41
C SER A 199 16.90 -20.04 1.49
N LEU A 200 16.14 -21.13 1.67
CA LEU A 200 14.70 -21.02 1.90
C LEU A 200 14.39 -20.31 3.22
N LYS A 201 15.18 -20.51 4.28
CA LYS A 201 15.02 -19.75 5.53
C LYS A 201 15.08 -18.24 5.27
N LYS A 202 16.04 -17.75 4.49
CA LYS A 202 16.11 -16.32 4.14
C LYS A 202 14.88 -15.88 3.35
N ALA A 203 14.43 -16.67 2.37
CA ALA A 203 13.20 -16.37 1.64
C ALA A 203 11.96 -16.27 2.54
N LEU A 204 11.82 -17.19 3.50
CA LEU A 204 10.72 -17.18 4.46
C LEU A 204 10.85 -16.05 5.49
N GLU A 205 12.06 -15.72 5.95
CA GLU A 205 12.31 -14.57 6.83
C GLU A 205 11.92 -13.25 6.16
N ILE A 206 12.18 -13.09 4.86
CA ILE A 206 11.69 -11.95 4.09
C ILE A 206 10.17 -11.97 3.98
N ALA A 207 9.60 -13.12 3.63
CA ALA A 207 8.15 -13.23 3.49
C ALA A 207 7.46 -12.83 4.80
N ASP A 208 7.92 -13.38 5.93
CA ASP A 208 7.46 -13.02 7.28
C ASP A 208 7.70 -11.54 7.59
N TYR A 209 8.84 -10.98 7.19
CA TYR A 209 9.10 -9.56 7.36
C TYR A 209 8.10 -8.71 6.58
N ILE A 210 7.83 -9.03 5.32
CA ILE A 210 6.88 -8.30 4.47
C ILE A 210 5.45 -8.44 5.01
N THR A 211 5.03 -9.64 5.43
CA THR A 211 3.65 -9.89 5.89
C THR A 211 3.43 -9.43 7.34
N GLU A 212 4.29 -9.84 8.27
CA GLU A 212 4.09 -9.62 9.71
C GLU A 212 4.69 -8.29 10.17
N LYS A 213 5.89 -7.94 9.68
CA LYS A 213 6.65 -6.75 10.09
C LYS A 213 6.66 -5.63 9.04
N GLY A 214 5.88 -5.81 7.95
CA GLY A 214 5.89 -4.97 6.74
C GLY A 214 6.08 -3.53 7.17
N THR A 215 7.24 -2.97 6.81
CA THR A 215 7.96 -1.94 7.58
C THR A 215 6.98 -1.10 8.41
N ALA A 216 7.09 -1.04 9.74
CA ALA A 216 6.03 -0.41 10.57
C ALA A 216 5.71 1.04 10.14
N VAL A 217 6.65 1.69 9.45
CA VAL A 217 6.47 2.94 8.70
C VAL A 217 5.57 2.77 7.47
N TYR A 218 5.75 1.80 6.57
CA TYR A 218 4.78 1.48 5.50
C TYR A 218 3.37 1.17 6.04
N LYS A 219 3.25 0.44 7.16
CA LYS A 219 1.95 0.16 7.81
C LYS A 219 1.27 1.41 8.40
N LYS A 220 2.01 2.47 8.71
CA LYS A 220 1.43 3.79 9.05
C LYS A 220 0.63 4.36 7.88
N TYR A 221 1.07 4.13 6.64
CA TYR A 221 0.46 4.71 5.44
C TYR A 221 -0.58 3.78 4.78
N ASN A 222 -0.40 2.47 4.91
CA ASN A 222 -1.33 1.46 4.40
C ASN A 222 -1.88 0.64 5.57
N ILE A 223 -2.93 1.14 6.22
CA ILE A 223 -3.62 0.41 7.30
C ILE A 223 -4.27 -0.85 6.69
N VAL A 224 -3.69 -2.00 7.01
CA VAL A 224 -4.19 -3.29 6.57
C VAL A 224 -5.36 -3.69 7.48
N SER A 225 -6.55 -3.78 6.89
CA SER A 225 -7.77 -4.31 7.55
C SER A 225 -8.24 -5.63 6.94
N VAL A 226 -7.53 -6.11 5.92
CA VAL A 226 -7.83 -7.36 5.21
C VAL A 226 -6.53 -8.09 4.91
N ASP A 227 -6.48 -9.38 5.22
CA ASP A 227 -5.41 -10.29 4.80
C ASP A 227 -5.88 -11.16 3.62
N TYR A 228 -5.09 -11.20 2.55
CA TYR A 228 -5.36 -12.07 1.39
C TYR A 228 -4.68 -13.43 1.51
N HIS A 229 -3.91 -13.67 2.58
CA HIS A 229 -3.19 -14.91 2.88
C HIS A 229 -2.31 -15.36 1.71
N ILE A 230 -1.66 -14.41 1.05
CA ILE A 230 -0.89 -14.66 -0.19
C ILE A 230 0.14 -15.78 0.04
N LYS A 231 0.91 -15.71 1.14
CA LYS A 231 1.91 -16.72 1.50
C LYS A 231 1.27 -18.10 1.67
N GLU A 232 0.22 -18.21 2.49
CA GLU A 232 -0.48 -19.47 2.75
C GLU A 232 -1.06 -20.06 1.46
N LYS A 233 -1.74 -19.25 0.64
CA LYS A 233 -2.30 -19.69 -0.65
C LYS A 233 -1.23 -20.24 -1.57
N ILE A 234 -0.09 -19.56 -1.70
CA ILE A 234 1.01 -20.01 -2.56
C ILE A 234 1.57 -21.34 -2.04
N MET A 235 1.82 -21.44 -0.73
CA MET A 235 2.36 -22.67 -0.12
C MET A 235 1.39 -23.85 -0.29
N ASN A 236 0.08 -23.63 -0.12
CA ASN A 236 -0.96 -24.63 -0.36
C ASN A 236 -1.03 -25.02 -1.84
N GLN A 237 -1.04 -24.05 -2.76
CA GLN A 237 -1.05 -24.33 -4.19
C GLN A 237 0.16 -25.14 -4.65
N LEU A 238 1.33 -24.90 -4.05
CA LEU A 238 2.56 -25.65 -4.31
C LEU A 238 2.69 -26.94 -3.49
N ALA A 239 1.74 -27.21 -2.58
CA ALA A 239 1.73 -28.34 -1.66
C ALA A 239 3.00 -28.45 -0.79
N LEU A 240 3.43 -27.31 -0.24
CA LEU A 240 4.56 -27.19 0.68
C LEU A 240 4.06 -26.83 2.08
N LYS A 241 4.68 -27.43 3.11
CA LYS A 241 4.36 -27.10 4.50
C LYS A 241 5.22 -25.95 5.01
N GLU A 242 4.62 -25.09 5.81
CA GLU A 242 5.29 -24.00 6.50
C GLU A 242 5.16 -24.16 8.03
N ASN A 243 6.11 -24.86 8.65
CA ASN A 243 6.20 -24.95 10.11
C ASN A 243 7.66 -24.98 10.59
N LYS A 244 7.90 -24.78 11.89
CA LYS A 244 9.26 -24.71 12.45
C LYS A 244 10.11 -25.93 12.11
N ALA A 245 9.54 -27.13 12.18
CA ALA A 245 10.24 -28.36 11.82
C ALA A 245 10.62 -28.37 10.33
N ALA A 246 9.66 -28.07 9.44
CA ALA A 246 9.88 -28.01 8.01
C ALA A 246 10.98 -27.01 7.64
N ARG A 247 11.01 -25.82 8.26
CA ARG A 247 12.07 -24.80 8.04
C ARG A 247 13.47 -25.33 8.33
N ILE A 248 13.65 -26.01 9.48
CA ILE A 248 14.94 -26.63 9.85
C ILE A 248 15.35 -27.67 8.81
N PHE A 249 14.41 -28.49 8.35
CA PHE A 249 14.71 -29.52 7.36
C PHE A 249 15.08 -28.93 6.01
N TYR A 250 14.35 -27.92 5.52
CA TYR A 250 14.62 -27.30 4.23
C TYR A 250 16.06 -26.75 4.14
N ASP A 251 16.54 -26.08 5.18
CA ASP A 251 17.91 -25.53 5.23
C ASP A 251 19.00 -26.62 5.15
N SER A 252 18.70 -27.82 5.65
CA SER A 252 19.65 -28.94 5.63
C SER A 252 19.77 -29.62 4.26
N VAL A 253 18.75 -29.50 3.40
CA VAL A 253 18.67 -30.24 2.13
C VAL A 253 18.73 -29.37 0.87
N ILE A 254 18.48 -28.06 0.97
CA ILE A 254 18.53 -27.10 -0.13
C ILE A 254 19.88 -26.35 -0.09
N ASP A 255 20.52 -26.24 -1.25
CA ASP A 255 21.76 -25.46 -1.46
C ASP A 255 21.44 -24.04 -1.92
N GLU A 256 20.66 -23.93 -2.99
CA GLU A 256 20.24 -22.66 -3.58
C GLU A 256 18.79 -22.76 -4.03
N MET A 257 18.09 -21.62 -4.07
CA MET A 257 16.70 -21.53 -4.49
C MET A 257 16.48 -20.32 -5.38
N ALA A 258 15.71 -20.52 -6.44
CA ALA A 258 15.15 -19.45 -7.25
C ALA A 258 13.61 -19.52 -7.25
N ILE A 259 12.97 -18.35 -7.31
CA ILE A 259 11.53 -18.16 -7.52
C ILE A 259 11.37 -17.37 -8.80
N THR A 260 10.45 -17.82 -9.66
CA THR A 260 10.19 -17.18 -10.95
C THR A 260 8.72 -17.33 -11.34
N GLY A 261 8.26 -16.45 -12.24
CA GLY A 261 6.91 -16.45 -12.78
C GLY A 261 6.76 -15.43 -13.90
N SER A 262 5.65 -15.52 -14.63
CA SER A 262 5.40 -14.72 -15.82
C SER A 262 4.82 -13.34 -15.55
N ASP A 263 4.20 -13.11 -14.38
CA ASP A 263 3.65 -11.82 -13.99
C ASP A 263 3.71 -11.59 -12.46
N PRO A 264 3.59 -10.33 -11.98
CA PRO A 264 3.66 -10.03 -10.54
C PRO A 264 2.28 -9.97 -9.84
N PHE A 265 1.20 -10.50 -10.43
CA PHE A 265 -0.17 -10.31 -9.93
C PHE A 265 -0.56 -11.28 -8.79
N PHE A 266 0.29 -11.39 -7.77
CA PHE A 266 0.15 -12.34 -6.64
C PHE A 266 -1.22 -12.32 -5.96
N ARG A 267 -1.79 -11.13 -5.71
CA ARG A 267 -3.09 -10.97 -5.03
C ARG A 267 -4.23 -11.62 -5.81
N ASN A 268 -4.16 -11.55 -7.13
CA ASN A 268 -5.21 -12.01 -8.03
C ASN A 268 -5.06 -13.52 -8.34
N GLY A 269 -3.88 -14.09 -8.08
CA GLY A 269 -3.50 -15.45 -8.45
C GLY A 269 -2.60 -15.44 -9.68
N THR A 270 -1.32 -15.75 -9.51
CA THR A 270 -0.29 -15.75 -10.56
C THR A 270 0.42 -17.10 -10.62
N ASP A 271 1.20 -17.32 -11.68
CA ASP A 271 2.08 -18.47 -11.77
C ASP A 271 3.35 -18.25 -10.94
N ILE A 272 3.73 -19.29 -10.21
CA ILE A 272 4.92 -19.32 -9.36
C ILE A 272 5.59 -20.66 -9.57
N THR A 273 6.88 -20.60 -9.88
CA THR A 273 7.75 -21.75 -10.01
C THR A 273 8.92 -21.60 -9.06
N LEU A 274 9.11 -22.60 -8.20
CA LEU A 274 10.27 -22.75 -7.32
C LEU A 274 11.25 -23.70 -7.97
N ILE A 275 12.51 -23.31 -8.01
CA ILE A 275 13.62 -24.11 -8.53
C ILE A 275 14.62 -24.31 -7.40
N PHE A 276 14.90 -25.56 -7.07
CA PHE A 276 15.83 -25.93 -6.00
C PHE A 276 17.05 -26.64 -6.56
N LYS A 277 18.23 -26.21 -6.11
CA LYS A 277 19.46 -27.00 -6.17
C LYS A 277 19.62 -27.74 -4.84
N LEU A 278 19.71 -29.06 -4.87
CA LEU A 278 19.65 -29.88 -3.66
C LEU A 278 21.03 -30.32 -3.17
N LYS A 279 21.24 -30.26 -1.85
CA LYS A 279 22.37 -30.92 -1.15
C LYS A 279 22.12 -32.42 -1.00
N ASN A 280 20.88 -32.80 -0.64
CA ASN A 280 20.48 -34.19 -0.45
C ASN A 280 19.11 -34.47 -1.08
N LYS A 281 19.16 -35.10 -2.26
CA LYS A 281 17.99 -35.41 -3.08
C LYS A 281 17.02 -36.40 -2.44
N ILE A 282 17.53 -37.44 -1.79
CA ILE A 282 16.72 -38.54 -1.23
C ILE A 282 15.87 -38.02 -0.06
N ILE A 283 16.47 -37.25 0.84
CA ILE A 283 15.77 -36.68 1.99
C ILE A 283 14.71 -35.68 1.53
N PHE A 284 15.08 -34.77 0.61
CA PHE A 284 14.13 -33.79 0.07
C PHE A 284 12.92 -34.47 -0.57
N LYS A 285 13.16 -35.47 -1.42
CA LYS A 285 12.09 -36.24 -2.09
C LYS A 285 11.17 -36.92 -1.08
N THR A 286 11.73 -37.65 -0.12
CA THR A 286 10.95 -38.37 0.91
C THR A 286 10.05 -37.40 1.69
N MET A 287 10.57 -36.21 2.01
CA MET A 287 9.83 -35.16 2.72
C MET A 287 8.69 -34.58 1.86
N VAL A 288 8.98 -34.17 0.62
CA VAL A 288 7.96 -33.61 -0.28
C VAL A 288 6.88 -34.66 -0.58
N GLU A 289 7.23 -35.92 -0.78
CA GLU A 289 6.26 -37.01 -0.93
C GLU A 289 5.35 -37.16 0.31
N SER A 290 5.90 -37.01 1.51
CA SER A 290 5.10 -36.99 2.74
C SER A 290 4.12 -35.83 2.77
N TYR A 291 4.57 -34.62 2.42
CA TYR A 291 3.69 -33.45 2.39
C TYR A 291 2.58 -33.60 1.37
N ARG A 292 2.91 -34.08 0.16
CA ARG A 292 1.93 -34.32 -0.89
C ARG A 292 0.87 -35.34 -0.47
N LYS A 293 1.25 -36.40 0.26
CA LYS A 293 0.29 -37.36 0.83
C LYS A 293 -0.67 -36.69 1.82
N ASP A 294 -0.15 -35.81 2.67
CA ASP A 294 -0.99 -35.07 3.63
C ASP A 294 -1.95 -34.13 2.89
N PHE A 295 -1.47 -33.35 1.91
CA PHE A 295 -2.33 -32.48 1.10
C PHE A 295 -3.40 -33.24 0.31
N ILE A 296 -3.07 -34.40 -0.28
CA ILE A 296 -4.05 -35.28 -0.93
C ILE A 296 -5.15 -35.69 0.04
N LYS A 297 -4.78 -36.05 1.27
CA LYS A 297 -5.73 -36.48 2.30
C LYS A 297 -6.58 -35.31 2.82
N ASP A 298 -5.94 -34.20 3.18
CA ASP A 298 -6.56 -33.08 3.88
C ASP A 298 -7.48 -32.26 2.96
N PHE A 299 -7.11 -32.11 1.67
CA PHE A 299 -7.88 -31.37 0.68
C PHE A 299 -8.66 -32.25 -0.30
N GLN A 300 -8.60 -33.58 -0.14
CA GLN A 300 -9.18 -34.55 -1.09
C GLN A 300 -8.68 -34.30 -2.52
N ALA A 301 -7.41 -33.93 -2.67
CA ALA A 301 -6.84 -33.57 -3.96
C ALA A 301 -6.65 -34.81 -4.85
N GLU A 302 -6.89 -34.66 -6.15
CA GLU A 302 -6.62 -35.69 -7.14
C GLU A 302 -5.13 -35.73 -7.48
N LYS A 303 -4.60 -36.91 -7.82
CA LYS A 303 -3.22 -37.10 -8.29
C LYS A 303 -3.20 -37.61 -9.74
N LYS A 304 -2.35 -37.03 -10.59
CA LYS A 304 -2.07 -37.43 -11.97
C LYS A 304 -0.56 -37.36 -12.25
N GLU A 305 -0.09 -38.11 -13.24
CA GLU A 305 1.26 -37.96 -13.80
C GLU A 305 1.14 -37.27 -15.16
N ILE A 306 1.97 -36.25 -15.40
CA ILE A 306 1.95 -35.46 -16.63
C ILE A 306 3.33 -35.45 -17.27
N GLN A 307 3.39 -35.68 -18.59
CA GLN A 307 4.63 -35.57 -19.35
C GLN A 307 4.97 -34.10 -19.61
N VAL A 308 6.19 -33.69 -19.28
CA VAL A 308 6.75 -32.36 -19.55
C VAL A 308 8.08 -32.54 -20.27
N GLU A 309 8.10 -32.25 -21.57
CA GLU A 309 9.25 -32.53 -22.43
C GLU A 309 9.69 -34.00 -22.30
N LYS A 310 10.92 -34.26 -21.82
CA LYS A 310 11.42 -35.63 -21.57
C LYS A 310 11.18 -36.13 -20.14
N TRP A 311 10.72 -35.28 -19.22
CA TRP A 311 10.49 -35.63 -17.81
C TRP A 311 9.02 -35.92 -17.51
N LYS A 312 8.80 -36.57 -16.36
CA LYS A 312 7.48 -36.79 -15.79
C LYS A 312 7.32 -35.89 -14.57
N ALA A 313 6.18 -35.21 -14.49
CA ALA A 313 5.79 -34.39 -13.35
C ALA A 313 4.64 -35.06 -12.59
N ASP A 314 4.80 -35.19 -11.28
CA ASP A 314 3.71 -35.54 -10.37
C ASP A 314 2.80 -34.30 -10.21
N PHE A 315 1.54 -34.40 -10.59
CA PHE A 315 0.55 -33.33 -10.48
C PHE A 315 -0.50 -33.68 -9.42
N ILE A 316 -0.73 -32.78 -8.46
CA ILE A 316 -1.87 -32.88 -7.54
C ILE A 316 -2.71 -31.61 -7.59
N PHE A 317 -4.03 -31.75 -7.57
CA PHE A 317 -4.92 -30.59 -7.72
C PHE A 317 -6.30 -30.79 -7.08
N THR A 318 -6.95 -29.67 -6.78
CA THR A 318 -8.38 -29.58 -6.48
C THR A 318 -9.10 -28.78 -7.57
N PRO A 319 -10.39 -29.05 -7.85
CA PRO A 319 -11.15 -28.29 -8.86
C PRO A 319 -11.21 -26.77 -8.57
N ASP A 320 -11.20 -26.40 -7.30
CA ASP A 320 -11.22 -25.00 -6.83
C ASP A 320 -9.84 -24.32 -6.78
N ARG A 321 -8.80 -25.01 -7.29
CA ARG A 321 -7.40 -24.57 -7.36
C ARG A 321 -6.75 -24.18 -6.02
N LYS A 322 -7.32 -24.59 -4.89
CA LYS A 322 -6.63 -24.47 -3.58
C LYS A 322 -5.32 -25.22 -3.57
N ILE A 323 -5.30 -26.43 -4.16
CA ILE A 323 -4.10 -27.19 -4.47
C ILE A 323 -3.97 -27.25 -5.99
N TYR A 324 -2.78 -26.96 -6.51
CA TYR A 324 -2.51 -27.04 -7.95
C TYR A 324 -1.01 -27.19 -8.19
N SER A 325 -0.41 -28.29 -7.73
CA SER A 325 1.05 -28.43 -7.60
C SER A 325 1.63 -29.46 -8.55
N TYR A 326 2.50 -29.01 -9.44
CA TYR A 326 3.38 -29.83 -10.27
C TYR A 326 4.73 -30.00 -9.58
N PHE A 327 5.22 -31.24 -9.49
CA PHE A 327 6.53 -31.58 -8.95
C PHE A 327 7.33 -32.35 -10.01
N MET A 328 8.49 -31.83 -10.40
CA MET A 328 9.34 -32.41 -11.45
C MET A 328 10.81 -32.43 -11.03
N GLU A 329 11.48 -33.54 -11.33
CA GLU A 329 12.88 -33.78 -11.01
C GLU A 329 13.72 -33.76 -12.30
N LEU A 330 14.81 -32.98 -12.31
CA LEU A 330 15.75 -32.90 -13.42
C LEU A 330 16.92 -33.89 -13.26
N ASP A 331 17.66 -34.07 -14.35
CA ASP A 331 18.76 -35.04 -14.44
C ASP A 331 19.98 -34.65 -13.56
N ASP A 332 20.10 -33.38 -13.16
CA ASP A 332 21.27 -32.78 -12.49
C ASP A 332 21.05 -32.39 -11.01
N ASN A 333 20.21 -33.16 -10.30
CA ASN A 333 19.84 -32.93 -8.89
C ASN A 333 19.11 -31.60 -8.61
N ARG A 334 18.53 -30.98 -9.65
CA ARG A 334 17.60 -29.87 -9.50
C ARG A 334 16.16 -30.37 -9.48
N VAL A 335 15.31 -29.67 -8.74
CA VAL A 335 13.88 -29.94 -8.65
C VAL A 335 13.10 -28.67 -8.94
N ILE A 336 11.99 -28.82 -9.65
CA ILE A 336 11.07 -27.74 -9.99
C ILE A 336 9.70 -28.06 -9.37
N ILE A 337 9.14 -27.09 -8.66
CA ILE A 337 7.77 -27.14 -8.15
C ILE A 337 7.03 -25.93 -8.71
N SER A 338 5.91 -26.13 -9.39
CA SER A 338 5.16 -25.04 -10.02
C SER A 338 3.67 -25.14 -9.75
N ASN A 339 2.97 -24.01 -9.74
CA ASN A 339 1.50 -23.97 -9.74
C ASN A 339 0.88 -23.76 -11.15
N SER A 340 1.70 -23.80 -12.20
CA SER A 340 1.28 -23.64 -13.60
C SER A 340 1.98 -24.63 -14.49
N PHE A 341 1.22 -25.25 -15.40
CA PHE A 341 1.79 -26.17 -16.38
C PHE A 341 2.62 -25.41 -17.43
N ASN A 342 2.12 -24.28 -17.93
CA ASN A 342 2.81 -23.53 -18.97
C ASN A 342 4.08 -22.85 -18.44
N ALA A 343 4.09 -22.38 -17.19
CA ALA A 343 5.30 -21.89 -16.54
C ALA A 343 6.34 -22.99 -16.34
N LEU A 344 5.92 -24.15 -15.81
CA LEU A 344 6.79 -25.33 -15.68
C LEU A 344 7.40 -25.74 -17.03
N LYS A 345 6.57 -25.77 -18.08
CA LYS A 345 7.01 -26.12 -19.44
C LYS A 345 8.04 -25.12 -19.96
N LYS A 346 7.81 -23.81 -19.85
CA LYS A 346 8.79 -22.78 -20.25
C LYS A 346 10.11 -22.97 -19.52
N VAL A 347 10.10 -23.17 -18.21
CA VAL A 347 11.33 -23.41 -17.42
C VAL A 347 12.06 -24.67 -17.90
N ALA A 348 11.34 -25.76 -18.20
CA ALA A 348 11.92 -26.98 -18.77
C ALA A 348 12.53 -26.75 -20.17
N GLU A 349 11.85 -25.98 -21.04
CA GLU A 349 12.33 -25.62 -22.37
C GLU A 349 13.60 -24.75 -22.31
N THR A 350 13.68 -23.80 -21.35
CA THR A 350 14.88 -22.99 -21.11
C THR A 350 16.05 -23.87 -20.67
N TYR A 351 15.82 -24.83 -19.77
CA TYR A 351 16.85 -25.78 -19.35
C TYR A 351 17.40 -26.63 -20.52
N LEU A 352 16.56 -26.91 -21.52
CA LEU A 352 16.95 -27.58 -22.77
C LEU A 352 17.58 -26.63 -23.80
N ASN A 353 17.83 -25.36 -23.46
CA ASN A 353 18.33 -24.30 -24.34
C ASN A 353 17.44 -24.05 -25.58
N LYS A 354 16.12 -24.30 -25.47
CA LYS A 354 15.17 -24.02 -26.56
C LYS A 354 14.77 -22.54 -26.65
N GLN A 355 15.03 -21.79 -25.59
CA GLN A 355 14.80 -20.35 -25.50
C GLN A 355 15.90 -19.70 -24.64
N LYS A 356 16.01 -18.38 -24.73
CA LYS A 356 17.01 -17.63 -23.96
C LYS A 356 16.69 -17.65 -22.47
N SER A 357 17.74 -17.74 -21.66
CA SER A 357 17.65 -17.72 -20.21
C SER A 357 17.96 -16.33 -19.64
N MET A 358 17.59 -16.11 -18.38
CA MET A 358 18.00 -14.94 -17.61
C MET A 358 19.53 -14.81 -17.57
N ALA A 359 20.27 -15.93 -17.55
CA ALA A 359 21.72 -15.92 -17.62
C ALA A 359 22.27 -15.38 -18.96
N ASP A 360 21.51 -15.47 -20.06
CA ASP A 360 21.88 -14.95 -21.38
C ASP A 360 21.56 -13.46 -21.55
N ALA A 361 20.64 -12.95 -20.73
CA ALA A 361 20.15 -11.57 -20.77
C ALA A 361 21.27 -10.56 -20.45
N LYS A 362 21.50 -9.61 -21.36
CA LYS A 362 22.65 -8.68 -21.29
C LYS A 362 22.45 -7.57 -20.27
N ASP A 363 21.23 -7.11 -20.13
CA ASP A 363 20.77 -6.25 -19.04
C ASP A 363 21.01 -6.90 -17.67
N PHE A 364 20.73 -8.21 -17.53
CA PHE A 364 21.01 -8.93 -16.28
C PHE A 364 22.52 -9.01 -16.01
N GLN A 365 23.32 -9.39 -17.01
CA GLN A 365 24.78 -9.41 -16.90
C GLN A 365 25.33 -8.03 -16.52
N TYR A 366 24.74 -6.96 -17.07
CA TYR A 366 25.09 -5.58 -16.72
C TYR A 366 24.74 -5.26 -15.27
N MET A 367 23.51 -5.56 -14.84
CA MET A 367 23.07 -5.33 -13.46
C MET A 367 23.96 -6.07 -12.46
N GLN A 368 24.29 -7.33 -12.73
CA GLN A 368 25.21 -8.11 -11.90
C GLN A 368 26.63 -7.52 -11.86
N SER A 369 27.05 -6.77 -12.89
CA SER A 369 28.33 -6.07 -12.87
C SER A 369 28.33 -4.85 -11.95
N LEU A 370 27.18 -4.18 -11.77
CA LEU A 370 27.04 -3.07 -10.81
C LEU A 370 27.14 -3.60 -9.38
N TYR A 371 26.64 -4.82 -9.13
CA TYR A 371 26.71 -5.49 -7.84
C TYR A 371 28.02 -6.23 -7.59
N PHE A 372 28.91 -6.36 -8.59
CA PHE A 372 30.11 -7.18 -8.46
C PHE A 372 31.11 -6.61 -7.45
N GLU A 373 31.22 -5.27 -7.38
CA GLU A 373 32.10 -4.56 -6.43
C GLU A 373 31.44 -4.42 -5.05
N ASP A 374 30.10 -4.32 -5.01
CA ASP A 374 29.31 -4.21 -3.78
C ASP A 374 29.01 -5.59 -3.18
N GLN A 375 30.02 -6.19 -2.54
CA GLN A 375 29.87 -7.50 -1.90
C GLN A 375 29.04 -7.47 -0.60
N THR A 376 28.49 -6.32 -0.21
CA THR A 376 27.88 -6.13 1.11
C THR A 376 26.44 -6.64 1.21
N ILE A 377 25.79 -7.01 0.09
CA ILE A 377 24.35 -7.32 0.03
C ILE A 377 24.10 -8.54 -0.85
N LYS A 378 23.71 -9.70 -0.25
CA LYS A 378 23.52 -10.94 -1.04
C LYS A 378 22.44 -11.91 -0.54
N ASP A 379 21.66 -11.62 0.50
CA ASP A 379 20.73 -12.63 1.03
C ASP A 379 19.67 -13.01 -0.01
N ILE A 380 19.06 -11.99 -0.64
CA ILE A 380 18.06 -12.15 -1.71
C ILE A 380 18.27 -11.09 -2.79
N THR A 381 18.11 -11.49 -4.05
CA THR A 381 18.14 -10.62 -5.23
C THR A 381 16.90 -10.86 -6.08
N LEU A 382 16.08 -9.84 -6.25
CA LEU A 382 14.98 -9.79 -7.22
C LEU A 382 15.43 -9.00 -8.44
N TYR A 383 15.20 -9.53 -9.64
CA TYR A 383 15.54 -8.88 -10.88
C TYR A 383 14.39 -8.99 -11.89
N LEU A 384 14.07 -7.85 -12.50
CA LEU A 384 13.09 -7.68 -13.56
C LEU A 384 13.85 -7.21 -14.81
N SER A 385 13.94 -8.08 -15.82
CA SER A 385 14.66 -7.82 -17.06
C SER A 385 13.89 -6.87 -17.99
N ASP A 386 14.58 -6.26 -18.95
CA ASP A 386 14.00 -5.53 -20.09
C ASP A 386 12.98 -6.41 -20.83
N SER A 387 13.30 -7.69 -21.03
CA SER A 387 12.39 -8.65 -21.69
C SER A 387 11.12 -8.92 -20.87
N PHE A 388 11.23 -9.07 -19.55
CA PHE A 388 10.08 -9.23 -18.66
C PHE A 388 9.19 -7.98 -18.68
N ILE A 389 9.77 -6.78 -18.56
CA ILE A 389 8.99 -5.53 -18.57
C ILE A 389 8.29 -5.31 -19.92
N ARG A 390 8.95 -5.61 -21.04
CA ARG A 390 8.33 -5.62 -22.37
C ARG A 390 7.16 -6.61 -22.45
N TYR A 391 7.31 -7.79 -21.87
CA TYR A 391 6.20 -8.74 -21.76
C TYR A 391 5.06 -8.18 -20.90
N LEU A 392 5.35 -7.46 -19.81
CA LEU A 392 4.33 -6.85 -18.97
C LEU A 392 3.46 -5.83 -19.71
N VAL A 393 4.01 -5.09 -20.66
CA VAL A 393 3.28 -4.11 -21.47
C VAL A 393 2.79 -4.66 -22.82
N SER A 394 3.06 -5.94 -23.09
CA SER A 394 2.68 -6.61 -24.35
C SER A 394 1.15 -6.70 -24.51
N PRO A 395 0.63 -6.80 -25.76
CA PRO A 395 -0.79 -6.99 -25.98
C PRO A 395 -1.30 -8.30 -25.35
N GLU A 396 -0.46 -9.34 -25.34
CA GLU A 396 -0.81 -10.64 -24.77
C GLU A 396 -1.15 -10.53 -23.29
N LEU A 397 -0.22 -10.07 -22.45
CA LEU A 397 -0.46 -10.01 -21.02
C LEU A 397 -1.52 -8.98 -20.66
N ARG A 398 -1.50 -7.80 -21.30
CA ARG A 398 -2.41 -6.69 -20.97
C ARG A 398 -3.87 -7.04 -21.22
N ILE A 399 -4.14 -7.70 -22.34
CA ILE A 399 -5.51 -8.11 -22.68
C ILE A 399 -5.93 -9.30 -21.82
N LYS A 400 -5.05 -10.28 -21.58
CA LYS A 400 -5.33 -11.40 -20.66
C LYS A 400 -5.67 -10.92 -19.25
N GLU A 401 -4.88 -10.01 -18.70
CA GLU A 401 -5.14 -9.45 -17.37
C GLU A 401 -6.44 -8.66 -17.35
N SER A 402 -6.72 -7.84 -18.37
CA SER A 402 -7.98 -7.11 -18.46
C SER A 402 -9.20 -8.04 -18.48
N ARG A 403 -9.15 -9.14 -19.26
CA ARG A 403 -10.21 -10.17 -19.28
C ARG A 403 -10.34 -10.88 -17.95
N ARG A 404 -9.23 -11.26 -17.32
CA ARG A 404 -9.22 -11.91 -16.01
C ARG A 404 -9.81 -11.01 -14.93
N MET A 405 -9.53 -9.72 -14.95
CA MET A 405 -10.13 -8.73 -14.04
C MET A 405 -11.60 -8.47 -14.34
N ALA A 406 -12.01 -8.47 -15.61
CA ALA A 406 -13.42 -8.44 -16.01
C ALA A 406 -14.17 -9.62 -15.41
N GLU A 407 -13.59 -10.81 -15.52
CA GLU A 407 -14.19 -12.02 -14.99
C GLU A 407 -14.25 -12.00 -13.47
N ALA A 408 -13.18 -11.62 -12.78
CA ALA A 408 -13.18 -11.46 -11.34
C ALA A 408 -14.30 -10.51 -10.87
N LEU A 409 -14.50 -9.39 -11.58
CA LEU A 409 -15.59 -8.47 -11.34
C LEU A 409 -16.97 -9.11 -11.60
N ARG A 410 -17.15 -9.83 -12.72
CA ARG A 410 -18.38 -10.59 -13.02
C ARG A 410 -18.70 -11.56 -11.89
N LEU A 411 -17.71 -12.32 -11.42
CA LEU A 411 -17.87 -13.23 -10.28
C LEU A 411 -18.29 -12.46 -9.02
N SER A 412 -17.60 -11.38 -8.68
CA SER A 412 -17.95 -10.56 -7.50
C SER A 412 -19.35 -9.96 -7.59
N VAL A 413 -19.79 -9.49 -8.76
CA VAL A 413 -21.16 -9.00 -8.93
C VAL A 413 -22.15 -10.13 -8.72
N MET A 414 -21.92 -11.31 -9.28
CA MET A 414 -22.78 -12.47 -9.05
C MET A 414 -22.86 -12.86 -7.56
N GLU A 415 -21.73 -12.87 -6.84
CA GLU A 415 -21.68 -13.14 -5.40
C GLU A 415 -22.53 -12.12 -4.61
N ARG A 416 -22.47 -10.83 -4.98
CA ARG A 416 -23.33 -9.78 -4.40
C ARG A 416 -24.81 -9.99 -4.72
N LEU A 417 -25.15 -10.37 -5.95
CA LEU A 417 -26.53 -10.65 -6.34
C LEU A 417 -27.08 -11.88 -5.62
N SER A 418 -26.25 -12.90 -5.38
CA SER A 418 -26.59 -14.07 -4.57
C SER A 418 -26.90 -13.69 -3.12
N LEU A 419 -26.12 -12.78 -2.54
CA LEU A 419 -26.41 -12.23 -1.21
C LEU A 419 -27.71 -11.41 -1.18
N PHE A 420 -27.97 -10.60 -2.21
CA PHE A 420 -29.20 -9.82 -2.30
C PHE A 420 -30.43 -10.73 -2.46
N TYR A 421 -30.32 -11.77 -3.28
CA TYR A 421 -31.35 -12.82 -3.39
C TYR A 421 -31.66 -13.45 -2.04
N TYR A 422 -30.63 -13.79 -1.27
CA TYR A 422 -30.81 -14.35 0.06
C TYR A 422 -31.53 -13.37 1.00
N GLN A 423 -31.17 -12.08 0.98
CA GLN A 423 -31.86 -11.06 1.78
C GLN A 423 -33.31 -10.83 1.37
N LEU A 424 -33.67 -11.02 0.10
CA LEU A 424 -35.05 -10.88 -0.36
C LEU A 424 -35.92 -12.11 -0.07
N THR A 425 -35.32 -13.30 0.04
CA THR A 425 -36.06 -14.58 0.00
C THR A 425 -35.85 -15.49 1.21
N GLU A 426 -34.83 -15.23 2.03
CA GLU A 426 -34.30 -16.12 3.08
C GLU A 426 -33.91 -17.52 2.56
N LYS A 427 -33.69 -17.68 1.26
CA LYS A 427 -33.30 -18.93 0.62
C LYS A 427 -31.96 -18.77 -0.08
N LYS A 428 -31.09 -19.77 0.04
CA LYS A 428 -29.84 -19.80 -0.72
C LYS A 428 -30.17 -19.99 -2.21
N PRO A 429 -29.51 -19.25 -3.12
CA PRO A 429 -29.70 -19.47 -4.53
C PRO A 429 -29.09 -20.81 -4.94
N ASP A 430 -29.75 -21.50 -5.87
CA ASP A 430 -29.33 -22.79 -6.44
C ASP A 430 -28.81 -22.65 -7.88
N SER A 431 -29.03 -21.50 -8.52
CA SER A 431 -28.65 -21.24 -9.90
C SER A 431 -28.61 -19.74 -10.19
N VAL A 432 -27.70 -19.33 -11.08
CA VAL A 432 -27.56 -17.94 -11.54
C VAL A 432 -28.88 -17.38 -12.06
N LEU A 433 -29.56 -18.11 -12.94
CA LEU A 433 -30.81 -17.66 -13.57
C LEU A 433 -31.91 -17.35 -12.56
N LYS A 434 -32.08 -18.19 -11.54
CA LYS A 434 -33.08 -17.98 -10.48
C LYS A 434 -32.73 -16.76 -9.63
N THR A 435 -31.44 -16.55 -9.36
CA THR A 435 -30.95 -15.35 -8.68
C THR A 435 -31.34 -14.11 -9.47
N LEU A 436 -30.93 -14.01 -10.73
CA LEU A 436 -31.18 -12.85 -11.59
C LEU A 436 -32.67 -12.49 -11.66
N LYS A 437 -33.54 -13.47 -11.90
CA LYS A 437 -35.00 -13.26 -12.02
C LYS A 437 -35.66 -12.68 -10.77
N ALA A 438 -35.05 -12.86 -9.60
CA ALA A 438 -35.60 -12.33 -8.35
C ALA A 438 -35.06 -10.93 -8.02
N VAL A 439 -33.82 -10.61 -8.43
CA VAL A 439 -33.14 -9.38 -8.04
C VAL A 439 -33.17 -8.29 -9.11
N ILE A 440 -33.28 -8.65 -10.40
CA ILE A 440 -33.23 -7.73 -11.53
C ILE A 440 -34.57 -7.77 -12.28
N PRO A 441 -35.22 -6.61 -12.56
CA PRO A 441 -36.50 -6.57 -13.27
C PRO A 441 -36.45 -7.08 -14.72
N ASP A 442 -35.41 -6.73 -15.48
CA ASP A 442 -35.17 -7.23 -16.85
C ASP A 442 -33.85 -7.99 -16.91
N THR A 443 -33.95 -9.32 -16.98
CA THR A 443 -32.78 -10.21 -16.91
C THR A 443 -32.11 -10.45 -18.27
N ARG A 444 -32.65 -9.96 -19.39
CA ARG A 444 -32.15 -10.35 -20.73
C ARG A 444 -30.67 -10.06 -20.93
N GLU A 445 -30.23 -8.85 -20.57
CA GLU A 445 -28.81 -8.48 -20.65
C GLU A 445 -27.98 -9.17 -19.58
N ALA A 446 -28.52 -9.30 -18.36
CA ALA A 446 -27.83 -9.96 -17.25
C ALA A 446 -27.59 -11.45 -17.50
N GLU A 447 -28.54 -12.17 -18.10
CA GLU A 447 -28.41 -13.59 -18.48
C GLU A 447 -27.27 -13.78 -19.49
N LYS A 448 -27.18 -12.89 -20.48
CA LYS A 448 -26.04 -12.87 -21.42
C LYS A 448 -24.73 -12.56 -20.69
N TYR A 449 -24.77 -11.57 -19.79
CA TYR A 449 -23.60 -11.11 -19.03
C TYR A 449 -23.07 -12.15 -18.03
N PHE A 450 -23.90 -13.05 -17.48
CA PHE A 450 -23.47 -14.10 -16.56
C PHE A 450 -23.38 -15.49 -17.21
N ASN A 451 -23.36 -15.56 -18.54
CA ASN A 451 -23.14 -16.81 -19.25
C ASN A 451 -21.81 -17.46 -18.83
N ASN A 452 -21.78 -18.79 -18.73
CA ASN A 452 -20.65 -19.62 -18.26
C ASN A 452 -20.23 -19.43 -16.79
N ILE A 453 -21.00 -18.69 -16.00
CA ILE A 453 -20.84 -18.61 -14.54
C ILE A 453 -21.81 -19.57 -13.85
N SER A 454 -21.30 -20.27 -12.84
CA SER A 454 -22.08 -21.17 -11.98
C SER A 454 -21.94 -20.78 -10.51
N LEU A 455 -22.80 -21.31 -9.66
CA LEU A 455 -22.71 -21.16 -8.20
C LEU A 455 -22.29 -22.49 -7.57
N GLU A 456 -21.40 -22.43 -6.58
CA GLU A 456 -21.11 -23.60 -5.74
C GLU A 456 -22.32 -23.94 -4.84
N ASN A 457 -22.27 -25.12 -4.21
CA ASN A 457 -23.34 -25.61 -3.31
C ASN A 457 -23.65 -24.68 -2.13
N ASN A 458 -22.74 -23.78 -1.77
CA ASN A 458 -22.97 -22.78 -0.73
C ASN A 458 -23.92 -21.64 -1.20
N GLY A 459 -24.15 -21.49 -2.51
CA GLY A 459 -24.98 -20.45 -3.14
C GLY A 459 -24.30 -19.08 -3.28
N PHE A 460 -23.19 -18.85 -2.59
CA PHE A 460 -22.56 -17.53 -2.46
C PHE A 460 -21.20 -17.41 -3.15
N THR A 461 -20.62 -18.52 -3.63
CA THR A 461 -19.39 -18.54 -4.42
C THR A 461 -19.72 -18.69 -5.89
N ALA A 462 -19.29 -17.71 -6.70
CA ALA A 462 -19.40 -17.79 -8.15
C ALA A 462 -18.13 -18.41 -8.76
N VAL A 463 -18.31 -19.25 -9.76
CA VAL A 463 -17.21 -19.95 -10.45
C VAL A 463 -17.34 -19.77 -11.95
N SER A 464 -16.26 -19.31 -12.58
CA SER A 464 -16.04 -19.30 -14.02
C SER A 464 -15.36 -20.60 -14.43
N SER A 465 -15.88 -21.24 -15.47
CA SER A 465 -15.25 -22.45 -16.04
C SER A 465 -13.87 -22.19 -16.64
N GLU A 466 -13.58 -20.96 -17.07
CA GLU A 466 -12.32 -20.58 -17.70
C GLU A 466 -11.32 -19.96 -16.69
N TYR A 467 -11.80 -19.09 -15.81
CA TYR A 467 -10.92 -18.32 -14.91
C TYR A 467 -10.93 -18.79 -13.46
N GLY A 468 -11.76 -19.77 -13.09
CA GLY A 468 -11.88 -20.25 -11.72
C GLY A 468 -12.76 -19.32 -10.87
N ARG A 469 -12.37 -19.10 -9.61
CA ARG A 469 -13.14 -18.29 -8.64
C ARG A 469 -12.29 -17.21 -7.99
N ASN A 470 -12.96 -16.22 -7.41
CA ASN A 470 -12.29 -15.14 -6.67
C ASN A 470 -11.37 -15.70 -5.58
N GLY A 471 -10.17 -15.14 -5.48
CA GLY A 471 -9.12 -15.58 -4.56
C GLY A 471 -8.23 -16.72 -5.07
N TRP A 472 -8.63 -17.46 -6.10
CA TRP A 472 -7.89 -18.56 -6.74
C TRP A 472 -8.09 -18.58 -8.26
N LEU A 473 -7.92 -17.41 -8.91
CA LEU A 473 -8.06 -17.31 -10.36
C LEU A 473 -6.96 -18.08 -11.09
N VAL A 474 -7.25 -18.48 -12.33
CA VAL A 474 -6.27 -19.11 -13.22
C VAL A 474 -5.17 -18.09 -13.61
N PRO A 475 -3.88 -18.46 -13.54
CA PRO A 475 -2.77 -17.60 -13.99
C PRO A 475 -2.88 -17.21 -15.46
N ASN A 476 -2.43 -16.00 -15.82
CA ASN A 476 -2.51 -15.50 -17.21
C ASN A 476 -1.73 -16.37 -18.20
N ILE A 477 -0.63 -16.99 -17.79
CA ILE A 477 0.13 -17.89 -18.66
C ILE A 477 -0.64 -19.18 -18.97
N ASP A 478 -1.58 -19.59 -18.13
CA ASP A 478 -2.42 -20.77 -18.32
C ASP A 478 -3.68 -20.47 -19.15
N THR A 479 -3.97 -19.19 -19.47
CA THR A 479 -5.07 -18.80 -20.35
C THR A 479 -4.62 -18.65 -21.81
N GLN A 480 -5.53 -18.90 -22.76
CA GLN A 480 -5.24 -18.81 -24.19
C GLN A 480 -5.79 -17.52 -24.79
N ILE A 481 -5.01 -16.88 -25.65
CA ILE A 481 -5.48 -15.75 -26.46
C ILE A 481 -4.92 -15.82 -27.87
N SER A 482 -5.79 -15.70 -28.85
CA SER A 482 -5.42 -15.63 -30.28
C SER A 482 -6.18 -14.54 -31.02
N LEU A 483 -7.36 -14.18 -30.49
CA LEU A 483 -8.33 -13.28 -31.07
C LEU A 483 -8.79 -12.26 -30.01
N VAL A 484 -8.96 -11.02 -30.45
CA VAL A 484 -9.34 -9.85 -29.63
C VAL A 484 -10.47 -9.08 -30.31
N SER A 485 -11.30 -8.38 -29.54
CA SER A 485 -12.29 -7.47 -30.11
C SER A 485 -11.65 -6.18 -30.61
N GLU A 486 -12.32 -5.50 -31.54
CA GLU A 486 -11.92 -4.17 -32.02
C GLU A 486 -11.76 -3.19 -30.84
N LYS A 487 -12.67 -3.20 -29.86
CA LYS A 487 -12.52 -2.35 -28.68
C LYS A 487 -11.35 -2.70 -27.78
N GLU A 488 -11.05 -3.99 -27.56
CA GLU A 488 -9.86 -4.41 -26.82
C GLU A 488 -8.59 -3.88 -27.51
N ALA A 489 -8.55 -3.96 -28.84
CA ALA A 489 -7.46 -3.40 -29.64
C ALA A 489 -7.37 -1.87 -29.53
N GLU A 490 -8.49 -1.14 -29.60
CA GLU A 490 -8.52 0.32 -29.41
C GLU A 490 -8.04 0.72 -28.02
N ASN A 491 -8.51 0.05 -26.97
CA ASN A 491 -8.15 0.35 -25.60
C ASN A 491 -6.68 0.02 -25.33
N TYR A 492 -6.18 -1.09 -25.89
CA TYR A 492 -4.75 -1.40 -25.87
C TYR A 492 -3.94 -0.32 -26.60
N LYS A 493 -4.39 0.13 -27.78
CA LYS A 493 -3.73 1.20 -28.52
C LYS A 493 -3.68 2.51 -27.72
N LYS A 494 -4.78 2.91 -27.07
CA LYS A 494 -4.79 4.06 -26.15
C LYS A 494 -3.80 3.90 -25.00
N PHE A 495 -3.70 2.70 -24.44
CA PHE A 495 -2.68 2.41 -23.43
C PHE A 495 -1.27 2.58 -24.00
N VAL A 496 -0.98 2.06 -25.19
CA VAL A 496 0.32 2.23 -25.86
C VAL A 496 0.62 3.70 -26.16
N ASP A 497 -0.37 4.46 -26.65
CA ASP A 497 -0.24 5.89 -26.94
C ASP A 497 0.08 6.68 -25.65
N ASN A 498 -0.66 6.40 -24.57
CA ASN A 498 -0.39 7.00 -23.25
C ASN A 498 0.99 6.60 -22.75
N TYR A 499 1.32 5.31 -22.80
CA TYR A 499 2.62 4.78 -22.36
C TYR A 499 3.77 5.45 -23.10
N SER A 500 3.70 5.51 -24.43
CA SER A 500 4.75 6.08 -25.29
C SER A 500 4.86 7.61 -25.15
N ASN A 501 3.81 8.29 -24.69
CA ASN A 501 3.88 9.73 -24.36
C ASN A 501 4.71 10.00 -23.09
N TYR A 502 4.65 9.10 -22.12
CA TYR A 502 5.43 9.18 -20.87
C TYR A 502 6.84 8.58 -21.03
N TRP A 503 6.97 7.47 -21.76
CA TRP A 503 8.20 6.69 -21.90
C TRP A 503 8.68 6.70 -23.34
N LYS A 504 9.71 7.51 -23.62
CA LYS A 504 10.14 7.78 -25.01
C LYS A 504 11.38 7.02 -25.47
N ASP A 505 12.31 6.69 -24.58
CA ASP A 505 13.63 6.22 -25.05
C ASP A 505 14.00 4.76 -24.66
N PHE A 506 13.62 4.20 -23.49
CA PHE A 506 14.06 2.89 -22.97
C PHE A 506 13.07 2.31 -21.94
N PHE A 507 13.08 0.99 -21.75
CA PHE A 507 12.48 0.32 -20.58
C PHE A 507 13.52 0.16 -19.47
N ASP A 508 13.07 0.13 -18.22
CA ASP A 508 13.96 0.21 -17.05
C ASP A 508 14.09 -1.12 -16.31
N PRO A 509 15.15 -1.93 -16.54
CA PRO A 509 15.40 -3.09 -15.70
C PRO A 509 15.52 -2.70 -14.23
N ILE A 510 14.91 -3.51 -13.36
CA ILE A 510 14.87 -3.27 -11.91
C ILE A 510 15.61 -4.39 -11.21
N GLY A 511 16.60 -4.04 -10.40
CA GLY A 511 17.27 -4.94 -9.47
C GLY A 511 17.03 -4.50 -8.03
N ILE A 512 16.56 -5.41 -7.18
CA ILE A 512 16.35 -5.17 -5.76
C ILE A 512 17.15 -6.20 -4.99
N GLN A 513 18.04 -5.74 -4.12
CA GLN A 513 18.80 -6.58 -3.22
C GLN A 513 18.36 -6.35 -1.78
N PHE A 514 18.32 -7.42 -1.02
CA PHE A 514 18.00 -7.36 0.39
C PHE A 514 19.11 -7.99 1.23
N ASN A 515 19.39 -7.38 2.38
CA ASN A 515 20.26 -7.90 3.42
C ASN A 515 19.55 -7.82 4.78
N PHE A 516 19.49 -8.95 5.48
CA PHE A 516 18.85 -9.06 6.78
C PHE A 516 19.85 -9.56 7.81
N ASN A 517 19.94 -8.82 8.91
CA ASN A 517 20.44 -9.33 10.17
C ASN A 517 19.36 -9.15 11.26
N ASP A 518 19.58 -9.71 12.45
CA ASP A 518 18.56 -9.75 13.51
C ASP A 518 18.11 -8.34 13.98
N GLU A 519 18.92 -7.30 13.73
CA GLU A 519 18.69 -5.93 14.20
C GLU A 519 18.44 -4.92 13.08
N LYS A 520 18.85 -5.20 11.84
CA LYS A 520 18.83 -4.24 10.72
C LYS A 520 18.44 -4.87 9.41
N ILE A 521 17.76 -4.07 8.61
CA ILE A 521 17.33 -4.43 7.26
C ILE A 521 17.85 -3.39 6.31
N HIS A 522 18.53 -3.86 5.26
CA HIS A 522 19.03 -3.02 4.19
C HIS A 522 18.45 -3.48 2.86
N ILE A 523 17.71 -2.60 2.22
CA ILE A 523 17.11 -2.80 0.90
C ILE A 523 17.79 -1.84 -0.06
N VAL A 524 18.27 -2.36 -1.18
CA VAL A 524 18.87 -1.56 -2.24
C VAL A 524 18.11 -1.78 -3.52
N THR A 525 17.54 -0.71 -4.07
CA THR A 525 16.85 -0.74 -5.35
C THR A 525 17.71 -0.02 -6.37
N GLN A 526 18.00 -0.68 -7.48
CA GLN A 526 18.62 -0.11 -8.66
C GLN A 526 17.59 -0.18 -9.79
N ILE A 527 17.15 0.97 -10.26
CA ILE A 527 16.30 1.10 -11.44
C ILE A 527 17.18 1.74 -12.51
N LEU A 528 17.32 1.10 -13.66
CA LEU A 528 18.13 1.64 -14.75
C LEU A 528 17.25 2.45 -15.71
N PRO A 529 17.21 3.79 -15.59
CA PRO A 529 17.00 4.64 -16.77
C PRO A 529 18.17 5.58 -17.06
N LEU A 530 18.13 6.17 -18.26
CA LEU A 530 18.64 7.52 -18.51
C LEU A 530 17.52 8.35 -19.17
N ILE A 531 16.29 8.39 -18.62
CA ILE A 531 15.13 9.09 -19.23
C ILE A 531 14.03 9.56 -18.26
N ASN A 532 13.28 10.53 -18.81
CA ASN A 532 12.23 11.40 -18.35
C ASN A 532 11.01 10.81 -17.58
N LEU A 533 11.03 10.81 -16.25
CA LEU A 533 9.85 10.67 -15.37
C LEU A 533 9.40 12.05 -14.86
N SER A 534 8.17 12.53 -15.07
CA SER A 534 7.83 13.96 -14.79
C SER A 534 8.20 14.48 -13.38
N ILE A 535 8.12 13.63 -12.35
CA ILE A 535 8.52 13.99 -10.98
C ILE A 535 10.02 13.70 -10.73
N TYR A 536 10.53 12.52 -11.10
CA TYR A 536 11.96 12.22 -10.91
C TYR A 536 12.87 13.04 -11.83
N ASP A 537 12.38 13.59 -12.93
CA ASP A 537 13.07 14.54 -13.81
C ASP A 537 13.15 15.89 -13.19
N SER A 538 12.06 16.33 -12.58
CA SER A 538 12.08 17.55 -11.80
C SER A 538 13.13 17.40 -10.69
N LEU A 539 13.15 16.26 -10.00
CA LEU A 539 14.17 15.95 -9.00
C LEU A 539 15.58 15.79 -9.60
N GLN A 540 15.75 15.16 -10.76
CA GLN A 540 17.05 14.93 -11.40
C GLN A 540 17.60 16.23 -11.99
N LYS A 541 16.76 17.07 -12.61
CA LYS A 541 17.14 18.40 -13.09
C LYS A 541 17.60 19.27 -11.93
N THR A 542 16.86 19.27 -10.81
CA THR A 542 17.20 20.15 -9.69
C THR A 542 18.31 19.59 -8.78
N LEU A 543 18.33 18.28 -8.52
CA LEU A 543 19.20 17.63 -7.53
C LEU A 543 20.19 16.63 -8.11
N GLY A 544 20.16 16.35 -9.42
CA GLY A 544 20.97 15.31 -10.07
C GLY A 544 22.48 15.60 -10.13
N GLY A 545 23.19 14.81 -10.94
CA GLY A 545 24.66 14.76 -10.96
C GLY A 545 25.23 13.95 -9.78
N PHE A 546 26.56 13.92 -9.64
CA PHE A 546 27.24 13.07 -8.65
C PHE A 546 26.65 13.22 -7.24
N PRO A 547 26.42 12.11 -6.51
CA PRO A 547 25.94 12.15 -5.14
C PRO A 547 26.95 12.90 -4.27
N VAL A 548 26.44 13.52 -3.21
CA VAL A 548 27.27 14.23 -2.23
C VAL A 548 27.17 13.53 -0.89
N ILE A 549 28.11 13.82 -0.02
CA ILE A 549 28.07 13.34 1.35
C ILE A 549 26.95 14.08 2.08
N LEU A 550 25.84 13.41 2.33
CA LEU A 550 24.75 13.92 3.17
C LEU A 550 25.05 13.49 4.61
N SER A 551 25.48 14.44 5.44
CA SER A 551 25.86 14.13 6.82
C SER A 551 24.65 13.56 7.55
N ASP A 552 24.71 12.33 8.08
CA ASP A 552 23.71 11.77 9.01
C ASP A 552 24.17 11.86 10.48
N SER A 553 25.34 12.45 10.70
CA SER A 553 26.16 12.17 11.88
C SER A 553 25.88 13.01 13.12
N PHE A 554 25.07 14.07 13.00
CA PHE A 554 24.75 14.95 14.11
C PHE A 554 23.25 15.17 14.21
N SER A 555 22.58 14.19 14.83
CA SER A 555 21.26 14.37 15.39
C SER A 555 21.34 14.63 16.88
N ILE A 556 20.54 15.56 17.38
CA ILE A 556 20.41 15.74 18.84
C ILE A 556 19.32 14.84 19.41
N LYS A 557 19.32 14.69 20.73
CA LYS A 557 18.26 13.96 21.43
C LYS A 557 16.90 14.57 21.07
N ASN A 558 15.90 13.71 20.82
CA ASN A 558 14.52 14.07 20.45
C ASN A 558 14.32 14.61 19.02
N GLU A 559 15.31 14.51 18.11
CA GLU A 559 15.07 14.75 16.68
C GLU A 559 14.43 13.54 16.01
N ILE A 560 13.13 13.63 15.72
CA ILE A 560 12.30 12.54 15.21
C ILE A 560 12.25 12.46 13.67
N PHE A 561 12.59 13.55 12.97
CA PHE A 561 12.62 13.60 11.51
C PHE A 561 13.76 14.46 11.00
N LYS A 562 14.34 14.05 9.86
CA LYS A 562 15.32 14.81 9.11
C LYS A 562 15.17 14.54 7.62
N ILE A 563 15.32 15.60 6.82
CA ILE A 563 15.54 15.51 5.40
C ILE A 563 16.75 16.34 4.98
N ALA A 564 17.60 15.79 4.12
CA ALA A 564 18.74 16.49 3.54
C ALA A 564 18.72 16.37 2.03
N PHE A 565 19.06 17.47 1.37
CA PHE A 565 19.14 17.58 -0.08
C PHE A 565 20.53 18.04 -0.48
N LYS A 566 20.97 17.59 -1.65
CA LYS A 566 22.12 18.18 -2.34
C LYS A 566 21.82 19.65 -2.68
N LEU A 567 22.76 20.52 -2.37
CA LEU A 567 22.72 21.93 -2.75
C LEU A 567 23.47 22.12 -4.08
N THR A 568 22.72 22.16 -5.18
CA THR A 568 23.31 22.24 -6.53
C THR A 568 23.83 23.63 -6.86
N GLN A 569 24.69 23.73 -7.88
CA GLN A 569 25.22 25.02 -8.34
C GLN A 569 24.12 25.94 -8.89
N GLU A 570 23.05 25.38 -9.46
CA GLU A 570 21.88 26.14 -9.91
C GLU A 570 21.12 26.75 -8.74
N MET A 571 20.85 25.97 -7.69
CA MET A 571 20.26 26.50 -6.45
C MET A 571 21.15 27.57 -5.81
N LYS A 572 22.48 27.35 -5.77
CA LYS A 572 23.43 28.37 -5.29
C LYS A 572 23.34 29.66 -6.13
N LYS A 573 23.18 29.56 -7.46
CA LYS A 573 23.02 30.72 -8.35
C LYS A 573 21.69 31.44 -8.16
N GLU A 574 20.60 30.71 -7.99
CA GLU A 574 19.27 31.28 -7.69
C GLU A 574 19.31 32.08 -6.38
N ILE A 575 19.87 31.50 -5.32
CA ILE A 575 20.14 32.20 -4.06
C ILE A 575 21.02 33.44 -4.28
N ALA A 576 22.04 33.36 -5.15
CA ALA A 576 22.87 34.53 -5.47
C ALA A 576 22.11 35.65 -6.20
N SER A 577 21.14 35.29 -7.04
CA SER A 577 20.30 36.24 -7.76
C SER A 577 19.43 37.03 -6.78
N ASP A 578 18.91 36.36 -5.75
CA ASP A 578 18.09 37.00 -4.72
C ASP A 578 18.92 37.85 -3.75
N PHE A 579 20.21 37.53 -3.59
CA PHE A 579 21.14 38.23 -2.70
C PHE A 579 22.47 38.61 -3.39
N PRO A 580 22.47 39.57 -4.35
CA PRO A 580 23.64 39.88 -5.18
C PRO A 580 24.90 40.26 -4.39
N ASP A 581 24.73 41.04 -3.31
CA ASP A 581 25.83 41.50 -2.44
C ASP A 581 26.53 40.35 -1.69
N TYR A 582 25.88 39.18 -1.62
CA TYR A 582 26.33 38.02 -0.86
C TYR A 582 26.84 36.87 -1.75
N GLN A 583 26.77 37.00 -3.08
CA GLN A 583 27.20 35.99 -4.04
C GLN A 583 28.65 35.50 -3.82
N LYS A 584 29.57 36.40 -3.47
CA LYS A 584 31.00 36.08 -3.22
C LYS A 584 31.23 35.09 -2.06
N TYR A 585 30.21 34.84 -1.25
CA TYR A 585 30.30 33.98 -0.06
C TYR A 585 29.61 32.63 -0.22
N LEU A 586 28.94 32.37 -1.35
CA LEU A 586 28.40 31.05 -1.68
C LEU A 586 29.45 29.91 -1.63
N PRO A 587 30.73 30.13 -2.01
CA PRO A 587 31.76 29.10 -1.87
C PRO A 587 32.05 28.66 -0.43
N LEU A 588 31.58 29.41 0.58
CA LEU A 588 31.71 29.03 2.00
C LEU A 588 30.77 27.87 2.36
N LEU A 589 29.65 27.73 1.64
CA LEU A 589 28.65 26.70 1.86
C LEU A 589 29.09 25.37 1.26
N GLY A 590 28.90 24.29 2.00
CA GLY A 590 29.03 22.92 1.52
C GLY A 590 27.98 22.57 0.47
N ASP A 591 27.91 21.28 0.13
CA ASP A 591 27.08 20.81 -0.98
C ASP A 591 25.77 20.17 -0.53
N SER A 592 25.34 20.42 0.70
CA SER A 592 24.07 19.90 1.24
C SER A 592 23.34 20.92 2.10
N VAL A 593 22.02 20.83 2.14
CA VAL A 593 21.15 21.53 3.09
C VAL A 593 20.27 20.50 3.79
N SER A 594 20.01 20.66 5.08
CA SER A 594 19.17 19.74 5.84
C SER A 594 18.16 20.46 6.72
N LEU A 595 16.97 19.88 6.80
CA LEU A 595 15.88 20.27 7.68
C LEU A 595 15.67 19.17 8.71
N HIS A 596 15.59 19.55 9.97
CA HIS A 596 15.40 18.65 11.10
C HIS A 596 14.21 19.13 11.92
N LEU A 597 13.50 18.16 12.50
CA LEU A 597 12.34 18.41 13.34
C LEU A 597 12.61 17.83 14.73
N LEU A 598 12.42 18.68 15.74
CA LEU A 598 12.46 18.29 17.12
C LEU A 598 11.04 17.94 17.60
N ASP A 599 10.95 16.84 18.34
CA ASP A 599 9.74 16.42 19.02
C ASP A 599 9.19 17.52 19.94
N THR A 600 7.88 17.74 19.89
CA THR A 600 7.19 18.77 20.68
C THR A 600 5.73 18.40 20.92
N HIS A 601 5.09 19.04 21.90
CA HIS A 601 3.64 19.02 22.01
C HIS A 601 2.99 19.93 20.97
N THR A 602 2.18 19.35 20.10
CA THR A 602 1.40 20.08 19.10
C THR A 602 -0.01 20.37 19.64
N MET A 603 -0.53 21.57 19.34
CA MET A 603 -1.91 21.94 19.68
C MET A 603 -2.92 21.47 18.61
N VAL A 604 -2.42 21.20 17.41
CA VAL A 604 -3.18 20.78 16.23
C VAL A 604 -2.45 19.61 15.59
N ASP A 605 -3.19 18.61 15.16
CA ASP A 605 -2.65 17.50 14.38
C ASP A 605 -2.11 17.99 13.04
N PHE A 606 -0.81 17.83 12.82
CA PHE A 606 -0.14 18.24 11.59
C PHE A 606 0.63 17.06 11.00
N ASP A 607 0.08 16.45 9.94
CA ASP A 607 0.76 15.38 9.21
C ASP A 607 1.82 15.98 8.27
N SER A 608 3.03 16.13 8.78
CA SER A 608 4.18 16.70 8.06
C SER A 608 4.48 15.99 6.74
N GLN A 609 4.24 14.69 6.64
CA GLN A 609 4.56 13.94 5.43
C GLN A 609 3.48 14.08 4.36
N LYS A 610 2.19 14.12 4.71
CA LYS A 610 1.12 14.46 3.75
C LYS A 610 1.27 15.89 3.25
N PHE A 611 1.63 16.82 4.13
CA PHE A 611 1.91 18.21 3.74
C PHE A 611 3.06 18.29 2.72
N LEU A 612 4.18 17.61 2.99
CA LEU A 612 5.28 17.52 2.02
C LEU A 612 4.85 16.81 0.73
N GLY A 613 4.15 15.68 0.80
CA GLY A 613 3.63 14.97 -0.37
C GLY A 613 2.75 15.85 -1.27
N GLN A 614 1.92 16.73 -0.70
CA GLN A 614 1.13 17.70 -1.46
C GLN A 614 2.01 18.75 -2.16
N ILE A 615 3.05 19.26 -1.49
CA ILE A 615 3.98 20.22 -2.11
C ILE A 615 4.71 19.61 -3.31
N PHE A 616 5.22 18.39 -3.15
CA PHE A 616 5.97 17.69 -4.20
C PHE A 616 5.07 17.15 -5.34
N SER A 617 3.78 16.92 -5.09
CA SER A 617 2.84 16.42 -6.12
C SER A 617 2.12 17.52 -6.90
N SER A 618 2.01 18.73 -6.36
CA SER A 618 1.21 19.82 -6.95
C SER A 618 1.97 20.73 -7.91
N SER A 619 3.29 20.57 -8.06
CA SER A 619 4.11 21.48 -8.87
C SER A 619 4.99 20.73 -9.87
N SER A 620 4.99 21.21 -11.13
CA SER A 620 5.97 20.86 -12.17
C SER A 620 7.38 21.44 -11.90
N SER A 621 7.56 22.04 -10.73
CA SER A 621 8.77 22.72 -10.25
C SER A 621 8.88 22.52 -8.73
N ALA A 622 8.91 21.24 -8.32
CA ALA A 622 8.84 20.72 -6.95
C ALA A 622 9.87 21.26 -5.94
N LEU A 623 10.78 22.14 -6.36
CA LEU A 623 11.87 22.69 -5.57
C LEU A 623 12.11 24.18 -5.84
N ASN A 624 11.08 24.92 -6.27
CA ASN A 624 11.15 26.39 -6.27
C ASN A 624 11.40 26.90 -4.83
N THR A 625 12.41 27.76 -4.69
CA THR A 625 12.89 28.31 -3.40
C THR A 625 11.80 29.02 -2.61
N ASP A 626 10.85 29.70 -3.27
CA ASP A 626 9.73 30.41 -2.63
C ASP A 626 8.77 29.45 -1.93
N TYR A 627 8.39 28.36 -2.61
CA TYR A 627 7.48 27.35 -2.06
C TYR A 627 8.11 26.56 -0.91
N LEU A 628 9.40 26.24 -1.01
CA LEU A 628 10.15 25.61 0.08
C LEU A 628 10.25 26.54 1.30
N GLY A 629 10.44 27.83 1.08
CA GLY A 629 10.41 28.86 2.12
C GLY A 629 9.05 28.94 2.83
N ILE A 630 7.96 29.01 2.06
CA ILE A 630 6.59 29.00 2.60
C ILE A 630 6.30 27.70 3.37
N ALA A 631 6.73 26.55 2.85
CA ALA A 631 6.57 25.26 3.51
C ALA A 631 7.33 25.21 4.84
N PHE A 632 8.57 25.69 4.87
CA PHE A 632 9.37 25.80 6.09
C PHE A 632 8.71 26.72 7.12
N LEU A 633 8.21 27.88 6.69
CA LEU A 633 7.48 28.82 7.55
C LEU A 633 6.20 28.19 8.10
N ALA A 634 5.36 27.60 7.24
CA ALA A 634 4.14 26.92 7.64
C ALA A 634 4.43 25.82 8.66
N TRP A 635 5.46 25.00 8.43
CA TRP A 635 5.85 23.92 9.32
C TRP A 635 6.36 24.43 10.68
N SER A 636 7.07 25.58 10.71
CA SER A 636 7.59 26.18 11.94
C SER A 636 6.52 26.58 12.96
N PHE A 637 5.27 26.77 12.52
CA PHE A 637 4.15 27.05 13.41
C PHE A 637 3.70 25.81 14.21
N PHE A 638 3.97 24.62 13.69
CA PHE A 638 3.54 23.37 14.30
C PHE A 638 4.68 22.67 15.04
N HIS A 639 5.94 22.86 14.61
CA HIS A 639 7.09 22.17 15.21
C HIS A 639 8.34 23.07 15.31
N PRO A 640 9.18 22.90 16.34
CA PRO A 640 10.54 23.41 16.33
C PRO A 640 11.36 22.74 15.22
N ILE A 641 11.91 23.55 14.33
CA ILE A 641 12.69 23.09 13.18
C ILE A 641 14.09 23.67 13.20
N ARG A 642 15.04 22.92 12.63
CA ARG A 642 16.43 23.32 12.42
C ARG A 642 16.79 23.20 10.96
N LEU A 643 17.24 24.28 10.35
CA LEU A 643 17.98 24.28 9.09
C LEU A 643 19.47 24.13 9.40
N SER A 644 20.16 23.22 8.69
CA SER A 644 21.61 23.08 8.79
C SER A 644 22.28 23.04 7.41
N ILE A 645 23.33 23.84 7.25
CA ILE A 645 24.14 23.91 6.02
C ILE A 645 25.62 23.74 6.42
N PRO A 646 26.31 22.66 6.02
CA PRO A 646 27.73 22.49 6.28
C PRO A 646 28.58 23.61 5.69
N LEU A 647 29.73 23.90 6.30
CA LEU A 647 30.67 24.92 5.82
C LEU A 647 31.99 24.27 5.37
N ASN A 648 32.60 24.83 4.33
CA ASN A 648 33.82 24.30 3.71
C ASN A 648 35.07 24.62 4.56
N GLY A 649 35.22 23.92 5.67
CA GLY A 649 36.37 24.02 6.57
C GLY A 649 36.28 25.18 7.59
N SER A 650 37.25 25.22 8.50
CA SER A 650 37.24 26.13 9.66
C SER A 650 37.41 27.61 9.32
N GLU A 651 38.07 27.93 8.20
CA GLU A 651 38.17 29.31 7.71
C GLU A 651 36.83 29.83 7.20
N ALA A 652 36.01 28.95 6.60
CA ALA A 652 34.68 29.30 6.12
C ALA A 652 33.75 29.67 7.29
N SER A 653 33.84 28.96 8.43
CA SER A 653 33.10 29.28 9.65
C SER A 653 33.34 30.71 10.13
N LYS A 654 34.61 31.14 10.26
CA LYS A 654 34.94 32.50 10.71
C LYS A 654 34.45 33.58 9.74
N LYS A 655 34.58 33.33 8.44
CA LYS A 655 34.07 34.24 7.39
C LYS A 655 32.55 34.32 7.42
N MET A 656 31.86 33.19 7.60
CA MET A 656 30.41 33.11 7.72
C MET A 656 29.89 33.85 8.95
N GLU A 657 30.57 33.76 10.10
CA GLU A 657 30.22 34.55 11.29
C GLU A 657 30.20 36.05 11.02
N THR A 658 31.26 36.53 10.38
CA THR A 658 31.40 37.95 10.02
C THR A 658 30.32 38.38 9.03
N LEU A 659 30.00 37.51 8.07
CA LEU A 659 28.96 37.74 7.08
C LEU A 659 27.58 37.86 7.70
N ILE A 660 27.20 36.94 8.58
CA ILE A 660 25.90 36.96 9.23
C ILE A 660 25.78 38.24 10.07
N ASP A 661 26.84 38.61 10.81
CA ASP A 661 26.83 39.86 11.57
C ASP A 661 26.63 41.09 10.66
N HIS A 662 27.26 41.12 9.48
CA HIS A 662 27.06 42.20 8.51
C HIS A 662 25.67 42.18 7.85
N PHE A 663 25.16 41.00 7.52
CA PHE A 663 23.82 40.81 6.94
C PHE A 663 22.73 41.28 7.89
N LEU A 664 22.78 40.87 9.16
CA LEU A 664 21.79 41.29 10.16
C LEU A 664 21.86 42.80 10.43
N GLN A 665 23.03 43.43 10.31
CA GLN A 665 23.17 44.89 10.42
C GLN A 665 22.57 45.63 9.21
N ASN A 666 22.75 45.10 8.00
CA ASN A 666 22.24 45.71 6.75
C ASN A 666 20.76 45.42 6.48
N LEU A 667 20.18 44.36 7.04
CA LEU A 667 18.75 44.08 6.88
C LEU A 667 17.86 45.26 7.33
N ASN A 668 18.30 45.99 8.36
CA ASN A 668 17.63 47.22 8.81
C ASN A 668 17.69 48.37 7.79
N SER A 669 18.70 48.43 6.92
CA SER A 669 18.82 49.48 5.89
C SER A 669 18.18 49.11 4.56
N LEU A 670 17.99 47.80 4.28
CA LEU A 670 17.32 47.29 3.08
C LEU A 670 15.79 47.43 3.13
N TYR A 671 15.19 47.44 4.33
CA TYR A 671 13.75 47.65 4.54
C TYR A 671 13.47 48.83 5.48
N PRO A 672 13.81 50.08 5.08
CA PRO A 672 13.72 51.27 5.94
C PRO A 672 12.29 51.72 6.25
N TYR A 673 11.30 51.14 5.57
CA TYR A 673 9.89 51.26 5.91
C TYR A 673 9.39 49.92 6.41
N SER A 674 9.28 49.77 7.73
CA SER A 674 8.35 48.81 8.30
C SER A 674 6.97 49.16 7.74
N TYR A 675 6.55 48.48 6.68
CA TYR A 675 5.12 48.39 6.36
C TYR A 675 4.43 48.03 7.67
N PHE A 676 3.25 48.58 7.95
CA PHE A 676 2.47 48.38 9.19
C PHE A 676 2.27 46.90 9.61
N TYR A 677 2.73 45.97 8.77
CA TYR A 677 2.55 44.54 8.79
C TYR A 677 3.83 43.74 9.12
N LEU A 678 5.06 44.26 8.97
CA LEU A 678 6.31 43.50 9.23
C LEU A 678 7.49 44.38 9.70
N SER A 679 8.14 44.03 10.83
CA SER A 679 9.39 44.66 11.31
C SER A 679 10.42 43.63 11.79
N TRP A 680 11.69 44.03 11.88
CA TRP A 680 12.82 43.15 12.20
C TRP A 680 13.63 43.71 13.38
N ASP A 681 13.99 42.86 14.34
CA ASP A 681 14.93 43.18 15.43
C ASP A 681 16.07 42.15 15.46
N PHE A 682 17.28 42.60 15.82
CA PHE A 682 18.47 41.75 15.86
C PHE A 682 19.24 41.92 17.17
N TYR A 683 19.62 40.81 17.79
CA TYR A 683 20.48 40.81 18.96
C TYR A 683 21.30 39.52 19.04
N SER A 684 22.31 39.47 19.92
CA SER A 684 23.10 38.26 20.14
C SER A 684 23.42 38.07 21.61
N TYR A 685 23.58 36.81 22.02
CA TYR A 685 24.00 36.46 23.38
C TYR A 685 24.98 35.28 23.36
N LEU A 686 25.69 35.07 24.46
CA LEU A 686 26.59 33.94 24.63
C LEU A 686 25.89 32.83 25.41
N TYR A 687 26.07 31.58 24.96
CA TYR A 687 25.62 30.38 25.66
C TYR A 687 26.69 29.31 25.55
N GLN A 688 27.17 28.80 26.69
CA GLN A 688 28.31 27.88 26.78
C GLN A 688 29.53 28.30 25.92
N GLY A 689 29.83 29.60 25.88
CA GLY A 689 30.95 30.16 25.11
C GLY A 689 30.71 30.28 23.59
N LYS A 690 29.56 29.86 23.07
CA LYS A 690 29.16 30.05 21.66
C LYS A 690 28.28 31.31 21.51
N LYS A 691 28.53 32.11 20.47
CA LYS A 691 27.73 33.31 20.14
C LYS A 691 26.49 32.92 19.34
N ILE A 692 25.31 33.05 19.95
CA ILE A 692 24.02 32.85 19.31
C ILE A 692 23.48 34.20 18.86
N ARG A 693 23.13 34.31 17.58
CA ARG A 693 22.51 35.49 16.99
C ARG A 693 21.01 35.25 16.88
N VAL A 694 20.20 36.27 17.10
CA VAL A 694 18.73 36.18 17.07
C VAL A 694 18.18 37.19 16.09
N MET A 695 17.40 36.70 15.14
CA MET A 695 16.59 37.47 14.22
C MET A 695 15.13 37.37 14.66
N LYS A 696 14.53 38.49 15.05
CA LYS A 696 13.13 38.58 15.47
C LYS A 696 12.32 39.29 14.39
N MET A 697 11.32 38.60 13.87
CA MET A 697 10.33 39.12 12.92
C MET A 697 9.06 39.46 13.67
N ASN A 698 8.56 40.69 13.59
CA ASN A 698 7.28 41.08 14.17
C ASN A 698 6.25 41.26 13.06
N PHE A 699 5.13 40.56 13.15
CA PHE A 699 4.00 40.69 12.24
C PHE A 699 2.92 41.54 12.92
N PHE A 700 2.55 42.65 12.29
CA PHE A 700 1.52 43.59 12.79
C PHE A 700 1.77 44.10 14.22
N ASN A 701 2.97 43.91 14.79
CA ASN A 701 3.26 44.01 16.23
C ASN A 701 2.34 43.14 17.13
N ILE A 702 1.65 42.14 16.59
CA ILE A 702 0.72 41.26 17.32
C ILE A 702 1.42 39.95 17.69
N PHE A 703 2.25 39.41 16.80
CA PHE A 703 3.02 38.21 17.07
C PHE A 703 4.43 38.32 16.50
N SER A 704 5.39 37.64 17.14
CA SER A 704 6.79 37.66 16.74
C SER A 704 7.32 36.24 16.51
N LEU A 705 7.99 36.03 15.38
CA LEU A 705 8.81 34.84 15.14
C LEU A 705 10.27 35.15 15.48
N ARG A 706 10.99 34.18 16.05
CA ARG A 706 12.41 34.32 16.38
C ARG A 706 13.19 33.18 15.76
N TYR A 707 14.24 33.52 15.04
CA TYR A 707 15.20 32.57 14.49
C TYR A 707 16.53 32.74 15.21
N TYR A 708 17.08 31.63 15.67
CA TYR A 708 18.35 31.58 16.39
C TYR A 708 19.39 31.02 15.44
N ILE A 709 20.50 31.74 15.28
CA ILE A 709 21.55 31.43 14.30
C ILE A 709 22.85 31.15 15.05
N LEU A 710 23.43 29.99 14.78
CA LEU A 710 24.74 29.56 15.27
C LEU A 710 25.61 29.18 14.09
N VAL A 711 26.86 29.64 14.10
CA VAL A 711 27.87 29.25 13.11
C VAL A 711 28.93 28.43 13.81
N ASP A 712 29.10 27.19 13.38
CA ASP A 712 30.15 26.27 13.84
C ASP A 712 30.80 25.62 12.60
N GLN A 713 30.98 24.29 12.56
CA GLN A 713 31.31 23.57 11.32
C GLN A 713 30.13 23.58 10.32
N GLU A 714 28.91 23.79 10.83
CA GLU A 714 27.71 24.02 10.04
C GLU A 714 27.07 25.36 10.44
N LEU A 715 26.37 25.99 9.52
CA LEU A 715 25.43 27.07 9.79
C LEU A 715 24.11 26.44 10.25
N HIS A 716 23.73 26.70 11.50
CA HIS A 716 22.49 26.23 12.08
C HIS A 716 21.51 27.40 12.29
N ILE A 717 20.26 27.22 11.86
CA ILE A 717 19.16 28.15 12.13
C ILE A 717 18.03 27.36 12.78
N THR A 718 17.60 27.74 13.98
CA THR A 718 16.47 27.11 14.68
C THR A 718 15.33 28.08 14.92
N THR A 719 14.10 27.58 15.01
CA THR A 719 12.90 28.40 15.27
C THR A 719 12.60 28.61 16.75
N THR A 720 13.32 27.93 17.64
CA THR A 720 13.18 28.09 19.09
C THR A 720 14.54 28.15 19.79
N GLU A 721 14.56 28.85 20.92
CA GLU A 721 15.74 28.97 21.77
C GLU A 721 16.14 27.63 22.38
N ASN A 722 15.16 26.85 22.85
CA ASN A 722 15.39 25.56 23.49
C ASN A 722 16.05 24.57 22.53
N TYR A 723 15.65 24.58 21.25
CA TYR A 723 16.31 23.78 20.23
C TYR A 723 17.77 24.23 20.05
N MET A 724 18.03 25.55 19.93
CA MET A 724 19.39 26.07 19.81
C MET A 724 20.28 25.71 21.00
N LYS A 725 19.76 25.83 22.23
CA LYS A 725 20.51 25.47 23.44
C LYS A 725 20.83 23.98 23.49
N SER A 726 19.84 23.14 23.22
CA SER A 726 20.03 21.68 23.16
C SER A 726 21.06 21.27 22.09
N LEU A 727 21.08 22.00 20.96
CA LEU A 727 22.10 21.87 19.93
C LEU A 727 23.49 22.24 20.44
N VAL A 728 23.65 23.39 21.09
CA VAL A 728 24.93 23.80 21.68
C VAL A 728 25.40 22.80 22.73
N ASP A 729 24.53 22.35 23.63
CA ASP A 729 24.85 21.37 24.66
C ASP A 729 25.40 20.07 24.03
N ALA A 730 24.73 19.57 22.99
CA ALA A 730 25.15 18.38 22.26
C ALA A 730 26.49 18.58 21.50
N LEU A 731 26.76 19.79 21.00
CA LEU A 731 28.04 20.13 20.36
C LEU A 731 29.19 20.22 21.37
N VAL A 732 28.94 20.76 22.57
CA VAL A 732 29.95 20.90 23.65
C VAL A 732 30.34 19.53 24.24
N ILE A 733 29.40 18.59 24.36
CA ILE A 733 29.65 17.24 24.92
C ILE A 733 30.44 16.32 23.95
N ARG A 734 30.56 16.66 22.67
CA ARG A 734 31.11 15.79 21.62
C ARG A 734 32.65 15.67 21.69
N ASP A 735 33.18 14.97 22.69
CA ASP A 735 34.62 14.81 22.95
C ASP A 735 35.27 13.60 22.22
N THR A 736 34.55 12.90 21.34
CA THR A 736 35.12 11.89 20.41
C THR A 736 34.30 11.76 19.13
N PRO A 737 34.94 11.64 17.95
CA PRO A 737 34.23 11.39 16.70
C PRO A 737 33.70 9.96 16.70
N LYS A 738 32.42 9.77 17.10
CA LYS A 738 31.67 8.57 16.68
C LYS A 738 31.81 8.49 15.16
N LYS A 739 32.23 7.32 14.64
CA LYS A 739 32.32 7.03 13.20
C LYS A 739 31.09 7.62 12.51
N VAL A 740 31.34 8.66 11.74
CA VAL A 740 30.33 9.38 10.99
C VAL A 740 29.86 8.41 9.92
N ASN A 741 28.66 7.85 10.06
CA ASN A 741 28.02 7.11 8.97
C ASN A 741 27.65 8.17 7.92
N LEU A 742 28.55 8.34 6.96
CA LEU A 742 28.33 9.20 5.82
C LEU A 742 27.50 8.42 4.82
N THR A 743 26.36 8.98 4.44
CA THR A 743 25.53 8.43 3.38
C THR A 743 25.74 9.31 2.16
N GLU A 744 26.30 8.73 1.10
CA GLU A 744 26.34 9.41 -0.19
C GLU A 744 24.91 9.40 -0.76
N GLY A 745 24.49 10.53 -1.34
CA GLY A 745 23.13 10.69 -1.82
C GLY A 745 22.87 12.03 -2.49
N ASN A 746 21.81 12.11 -3.27
CA ASN A 746 21.21 13.38 -3.70
C ASN A 746 20.13 13.81 -2.70
N VAL A 747 19.44 12.85 -2.09
CA VAL A 747 18.48 13.06 -0.98
C VAL A 747 18.71 12.02 0.12
N LEU A 748 18.56 12.44 1.37
CA LEU A 748 18.55 11.57 2.55
C LEU A 748 17.36 11.92 3.44
N LEU A 749 16.49 10.96 3.69
CA LEU A 749 15.40 11.02 4.65
C LEU A 749 15.75 10.14 5.85
N SER A 750 15.55 10.64 7.07
CA SER A 750 15.71 9.88 8.31
C SER A 750 14.52 10.11 9.24
N ILE A 751 13.89 9.02 9.69
CA ILE A 751 12.76 9.02 10.62
C ILE A 751 13.18 8.23 11.87
N ARG A 752 12.94 8.75 13.08
CA ARG A 752 13.33 8.12 14.36
C ARG A 752 12.14 8.01 15.31
N PRO A 753 11.22 7.06 15.08
CA PRO A 753 10.02 6.92 15.92
C PRO A 753 10.34 6.69 17.40
N SER A 754 11.41 5.97 17.73
CA SER A 754 11.82 5.73 19.13
C SER A 754 12.31 6.99 19.86
N ALA A 755 12.61 8.08 19.15
CA ALA A 755 13.04 9.35 19.74
C ALA A 755 11.86 10.26 20.11
N MET A 756 10.62 9.83 19.80
CA MET A 756 9.38 10.56 20.09
C MET A 756 8.97 10.37 21.55
N ASP A 757 8.75 11.48 22.25
CA ASP A 757 8.37 11.52 23.66
C ASP A 757 7.11 12.39 23.84
N GLN A 758 7.17 13.65 23.42
CA GLN A 758 6.08 14.64 23.57
C GLN A 758 4.94 14.42 22.57
N GLU A 759 5.24 14.22 21.29
CA GLU A 759 4.24 13.98 20.24
C GLU A 759 3.61 12.58 20.35
N LYS A 760 4.24 11.68 21.12
CA LYS A 760 3.88 10.26 21.21
C LYS A 760 2.40 10.03 21.50
N SER A 761 1.84 10.77 22.46
CA SER A 761 0.44 10.63 22.87
C SER A 761 -0.56 11.03 21.78
N VAL A 762 -0.26 12.13 21.08
CA VAL A 762 -1.05 12.64 19.95
C VAL A 762 -0.94 11.69 18.76
N PHE A 763 0.28 11.22 18.46
CA PHE A 763 0.53 10.21 17.44
C PHE A 763 -0.23 8.92 17.73
N THR A 764 -0.19 8.39 18.96
CA THR A 764 -0.99 7.21 19.36
C THR A 764 -2.47 7.44 19.10
N ALA A 765 -3.02 8.59 19.52
CA ALA A 765 -4.44 8.90 19.35
C ALA A 765 -4.85 8.90 17.87
N ASN A 766 -4.06 9.54 17.01
CA ASN A 766 -4.28 9.55 15.56
C ASN A 766 -4.25 8.15 14.96
N MET A 767 -3.27 7.33 15.35
CA MET A 767 -3.19 5.94 14.90
C MET A 767 -4.38 5.12 15.39
N MET A 768 -4.82 5.35 16.62
CA MET A 768 -5.95 4.66 17.24
C MET A 768 -7.26 4.95 16.53
N GLU A 769 -7.54 6.21 16.18
CA GLU A 769 -8.71 6.58 15.37
C GLU A 769 -8.65 5.93 13.98
N ALA A 770 -7.48 5.97 13.33
CA ALA A 770 -7.31 5.38 12.01
C ALA A 770 -7.49 3.85 12.03
N TYR A 771 -6.97 3.16 13.06
CA TYR A 771 -7.18 1.72 13.26
C TYR A 771 -8.63 1.37 13.61
N ALA A 772 -9.30 2.18 14.43
CA ALA A 772 -10.71 2.00 14.76
C ALA A 772 -11.58 2.14 13.51
N GLY A 773 -11.36 3.19 12.69
CA GLY A 773 -12.06 3.38 11.42
C GLY A 773 -11.90 2.20 10.46
N ALA A 774 -10.67 1.71 10.30
CA ALA A 774 -10.39 0.53 9.48
C ALA A 774 -11.03 -0.75 10.06
N SER A 775 -11.03 -0.93 11.37
CA SER A 775 -11.71 -2.04 12.04
C SER A 775 -13.23 -1.98 11.83
N PHE A 776 -13.85 -0.82 11.98
CA PHE A 776 -15.29 -0.66 11.80
C PHE A 776 -15.76 -0.91 10.36
N LYS A 777 -14.88 -0.73 9.36
CA LYS A 777 -15.17 -1.15 7.98
C LYS A 777 -15.35 -2.67 7.84
N ASN A 778 -14.60 -3.45 8.62
CA ASN A 778 -14.71 -4.92 8.63
C ASN A 778 -16.05 -5.40 9.20
N HIS A 779 -16.64 -4.68 10.16
CA HIS A 779 -17.84 -5.14 10.87
C HIS A 779 -18.98 -5.43 9.92
N THR A 780 -19.24 -4.53 8.98
CA THR A 780 -20.30 -4.73 7.98
C THR A 780 -20.02 -5.94 7.09
N THR A 781 -18.77 -6.13 6.68
CA THR A 781 -18.40 -7.31 5.88
C THR A 781 -18.68 -8.59 6.67
N LEU A 782 -18.32 -8.61 7.97
CA LEU A 782 -18.53 -9.76 8.85
C LEU A 782 -20.01 -9.99 9.21
N GLU A 783 -20.82 -8.94 9.31
CA GLU A 783 -22.29 -9.05 9.44
C GLU A 783 -22.88 -9.77 8.22
N LEU A 784 -22.45 -9.41 7.01
CA LEU A 784 -22.88 -10.10 5.79
C LEU A 784 -22.43 -11.57 5.79
N VAL A 785 -21.22 -11.86 6.26
CA VAL A 785 -20.74 -13.25 6.42
C VAL A 785 -21.60 -14.03 7.42
N LYS A 786 -21.95 -13.45 8.58
CA LYS A 786 -22.84 -14.07 9.56
C LYS A 786 -24.23 -14.33 8.98
N ILE A 787 -24.74 -13.43 8.14
CA ILE A 787 -26.02 -13.61 7.42
C ILE A 787 -25.94 -14.81 6.45
N MET A 788 -24.87 -14.92 5.67
CA MET A 788 -24.67 -16.02 4.70
C MET A 788 -24.39 -17.37 5.39
N PHE A 789 -23.69 -17.33 6.52
CA PHE A 789 -23.18 -18.48 7.27
C PHE A 789 -23.49 -18.32 8.77
N PRO A 790 -24.75 -18.54 9.20
CA PRO A 790 -25.17 -18.30 10.59
C PRO A 790 -24.46 -19.19 11.60
N ASP A 791 -24.10 -20.41 11.18
CA ASP A 791 -23.42 -21.43 11.99
C ASP A 791 -21.89 -21.26 12.02
N ALA A 792 -21.33 -20.25 11.35
CA ALA A 792 -19.89 -20.03 11.34
C ALA A 792 -19.42 -19.50 12.70
N GLU A 793 -18.55 -20.27 13.37
CA GLU A 793 -17.94 -19.88 14.64
C GLU A 793 -16.94 -18.73 14.46
N ASN A 794 -16.10 -18.79 13.42
CA ASN A 794 -15.15 -17.74 13.06
C ASN A 794 -15.54 -17.12 11.71
N LEU A 795 -16.10 -15.91 11.77
CA LEU A 795 -16.58 -15.18 10.61
C LEU A 795 -15.45 -14.71 9.69
N SER A 796 -14.33 -14.28 10.26
CA SER A 796 -13.16 -13.85 9.49
C SER A 796 -12.60 -15.01 8.67
N GLN A 797 -12.37 -16.16 9.31
CA GLN A 797 -11.91 -17.38 8.64
C GLN A 797 -12.91 -17.86 7.58
N LYS A 798 -14.21 -17.82 7.89
CA LYS A 798 -15.25 -18.20 6.92
C LYS A 798 -15.23 -17.30 5.69
N ALA A 799 -15.00 -16.00 5.87
CA ALA A 799 -14.85 -15.07 4.76
C ALA A 799 -13.65 -15.45 3.85
N PHE A 800 -12.53 -15.85 4.47
CA PHE A 800 -11.36 -16.31 3.73
C PHE A 800 -11.62 -17.58 2.92
N GLU A 801 -12.22 -18.60 3.54
CA GLU A 801 -12.52 -19.88 2.89
C GLU A 801 -13.37 -19.72 1.62
N VAL A 802 -14.36 -18.82 1.69
CA VAL A 802 -15.39 -18.64 0.65
C VAL A 802 -14.97 -17.61 -0.39
N PHE A 803 -14.48 -16.45 0.04
CA PHE A 803 -14.21 -15.27 -0.82
C PHE A 803 -12.72 -14.98 -1.03
N GLY A 804 -11.83 -15.71 -0.34
CA GLY A 804 -10.39 -15.61 -0.53
C GLY A 804 -9.72 -14.42 0.16
N PHE A 805 -10.38 -13.78 1.12
CA PHE A 805 -9.78 -12.76 1.98
C PHE A 805 -10.34 -12.81 3.42
N GLU A 806 -9.51 -12.48 4.40
CA GLU A 806 -9.87 -12.43 5.81
C GLU A 806 -9.95 -10.98 6.29
N PRO A 807 -11.12 -10.51 6.79
CA PRO A 807 -11.18 -9.27 7.56
C PRO A 807 -10.40 -9.42 8.88
N VAL A 808 -9.36 -8.61 9.06
CA VAL A 808 -8.48 -8.65 10.24
C VAL A 808 -8.42 -7.32 10.96
N CYS A 809 -8.37 -7.35 12.29
CA CYS A 809 -8.21 -6.14 13.07
C CYS A 809 -6.79 -5.57 12.85
N PRO A 810 -6.63 -4.26 12.54
CA PRO A 810 -5.33 -3.67 12.21
C PRO A 810 -4.23 -3.84 13.27
N VAL A 811 -4.65 -4.05 14.53
CA VAL A 811 -3.77 -4.23 15.69
C VAL A 811 -3.87 -5.64 16.29
N LYS A 812 -4.27 -6.64 15.51
CA LYS A 812 -4.38 -8.06 15.92
C LYS A 812 -5.40 -8.35 17.03
N GLY A 813 -6.49 -7.58 17.07
CA GLY A 813 -7.69 -7.94 17.83
C GLY A 813 -8.53 -9.02 17.15
N ASN A 814 -9.46 -9.61 17.90
CA ASN A 814 -10.41 -10.62 17.38
C ASN A 814 -11.77 -9.98 17.12
N TYR A 815 -12.50 -10.49 16.13
CA TYR A 815 -13.90 -10.17 15.90
C TYR A 815 -14.80 -11.27 16.43
N ILE A 816 -15.84 -10.87 17.17
CA ILE A 816 -16.89 -11.77 17.64
C ILE A 816 -18.25 -11.19 17.28
N PHE A 817 -19.22 -12.06 17.03
CA PHE A 817 -20.62 -11.65 16.91
C PHE A 817 -21.26 -11.70 18.29
N ASN A 818 -21.74 -10.57 18.77
CA ASN A 818 -22.45 -10.47 20.04
C ASN A 818 -23.93 -10.79 19.80
N GLU A 819 -24.39 -11.97 20.22
CA GLU A 819 -25.78 -12.43 20.01
C GLU A 819 -26.82 -11.58 20.77
N GLU A 820 -26.45 -11.00 21.93
CA GLU A 820 -27.36 -10.16 22.71
C GLU A 820 -27.62 -8.81 22.04
N LYS A 821 -26.56 -8.19 21.52
CA LYS A 821 -26.62 -6.88 20.85
C LYS A 821 -26.87 -6.99 19.34
N ASN A 822 -26.74 -8.20 18.78
CA ASN A 822 -26.85 -8.49 17.36
C ASN A 822 -25.92 -7.62 16.50
N GLU A 823 -24.65 -7.49 16.92
CA GLU A 823 -23.63 -6.68 16.24
C GLU A 823 -22.24 -7.35 16.30
N ILE A 824 -21.36 -6.95 15.38
CA ILE A 824 -19.95 -7.35 15.41
C ILE A 824 -19.18 -6.47 16.39
N GLU A 825 -18.43 -7.11 17.28
CA GLU A 825 -17.54 -6.48 18.26
C GLU A 825 -16.08 -6.85 17.98
N SER A 826 -15.21 -5.84 17.97
CA SER A 826 -13.77 -6.00 18.04
C SER A 826 -13.33 -6.08 19.50
N SER A 827 -12.45 -7.03 19.83
CA SER A 827 -11.87 -7.14 21.18
C SER A 827 -11.05 -5.90 21.60
N VAL A 828 -10.67 -5.05 20.65
CA VAL A 828 -9.88 -3.84 20.88
C VAL A 828 -10.72 -2.57 20.72
N PHE A 829 -11.57 -2.53 19.70
CA PHE A 829 -12.31 -1.32 19.30
C PHE A 829 -13.81 -1.34 19.63
N GLY A 830 -14.33 -2.41 20.23
CA GLY A 830 -15.76 -2.52 20.54
C GLY A 830 -16.60 -2.60 19.27
N SER A 831 -17.82 -2.07 19.29
CA SER A 831 -18.72 -1.96 18.12
C SER A 831 -18.85 -0.50 17.66
N LYS A 832 -19.50 -0.28 16.50
CA LYS A 832 -19.80 1.09 16.03
C LYS A 832 -20.72 1.84 17.00
N ASN A 833 -21.66 1.13 17.63
CA ASN A 833 -22.63 1.70 18.56
C ASN A 833 -22.05 1.84 19.97
N ASN A 834 -21.05 1.04 20.31
CA ASN A 834 -20.36 1.06 21.59
C ASN A 834 -18.85 0.92 21.37
N PRO A 835 -18.18 2.00 20.91
CA PRO A 835 -16.76 1.96 20.62
C PRO A 835 -15.96 1.80 21.90
N LEU A 836 -15.01 0.87 21.86
CA LEU A 836 -14.01 0.68 22.90
C LEU A 836 -12.71 1.34 22.43
N PHE A 837 -12.06 2.05 23.35
CA PHE A 837 -10.80 2.72 23.07
C PHE A 837 -9.77 2.29 24.12
N ASN A 838 -9.25 1.07 23.95
CA ASN A 838 -8.24 0.51 24.85
C ASN A 838 -6.86 1.09 24.54
N LYS A 839 -6.58 2.26 25.12
CA LYS A 839 -5.32 2.98 24.94
C LYS A 839 -4.10 2.12 25.33
N ASP A 840 -4.15 1.44 26.48
CA ASP A 840 -3.02 0.64 26.98
C ASP A 840 -2.64 -0.48 26.00
N TYR A 841 -3.63 -1.12 25.37
CA TYR A 841 -3.38 -2.13 24.35
C TYR A 841 -2.71 -1.53 23.11
N ILE A 842 -3.20 -0.38 22.63
CA ILE A 842 -2.66 0.29 21.44
C ILE A 842 -1.24 0.80 21.71
N ASP A 843 -1.01 1.41 22.87
CA ASP A 843 0.33 1.82 23.29
C ASP A 843 1.28 0.60 23.31
N ALA A 844 0.90 -0.50 23.96
CA ALA A 844 1.70 -1.73 23.97
C ALA A 844 1.96 -2.32 22.57
N TYR A 845 1.01 -2.18 21.65
CA TYR A 845 1.17 -2.60 20.26
C TYR A 845 2.16 -1.69 19.51
N LEU A 846 2.03 -0.37 19.65
CA LEU A 846 2.92 0.61 19.02
C LEU A 846 4.35 0.51 19.57
N GLU A 847 4.53 0.22 20.87
CA GLU A 847 5.84 -0.04 21.49
C GLU A 847 6.55 -1.24 20.88
N LYS A 848 5.82 -2.27 20.46
CA LYS A 848 6.38 -3.47 19.84
C LYS A 848 6.59 -3.33 18.33
N THR A 849 6.05 -2.28 17.71
CA THR A 849 6.02 -2.10 16.25
C THR A 849 6.70 -0.82 15.81
N ILE A 850 6.03 0.33 15.93
CA ILE A 850 6.52 1.63 15.43
C ILE A 850 7.61 2.18 16.35
N TYR A 851 7.40 2.24 17.66
CA TYR A 851 8.35 2.87 18.59
C TYR A 851 9.61 2.03 18.85
N LYS A 852 9.63 0.76 18.41
CA LYS A 852 10.82 -0.08 18.44
C LYS A 852 11.87 0.34 17.40
N ILE A 853 11.46 1.03 16.34
CA ILE A 853 12.35 1.46 15.25
C ILE A 853 13.22 2.61 15.75
N GLN A 854 14.54 2.38 15.81
CA GLN A 854 15.51 3.40 16.21
C GLN A 854 15.67 4.45 15.12
N ALA A 855 15.82 3.98 13.88
CA ALA A 855 15.91 4.84 12.72
C ALA A 855 15.47 4.11 11.45
N MET A 856 14.76 4.81 10.59
CA MET A 856 14.57 4.44 9.19
C MET A 856 15.26 5.51 8.33
N LYS A 857 16.19 5.09 7.50
CA LYS A 857 16.97 5.96 6.61
C LYS A 857 16.72 5.56 5.17
N ILE A 858 16.45 6.56 4.33
CA ILE A 858 16.19 6.37 2.91
C ILE A 858 17.11 7.33 2.16
N SER A 859 18.06 6.83 1.38
CA SER A 859 18.84 7.64 0.46
C SER A 859 18.39 7.40 -0.98
N LEU A 860 18.37 8.49 -1.75
CA LEU A 860 18.10 8.50 -3.18
C LEU A 860 19.34 9.06 -3.89
N GLU A 861 19.84 8.31 -4.85
CA GLU A 861 21.00 8.62 -5.67
C GLU A 861 20.63 8.62 -7.16
N PHE A 862 21.01 9.69 -7.86
CA PHE A 862 21.01 9.75 -9.30
C PHE A 862 22.39 9.32 -9.80
N THR A 863 22.46 8.13 -10.38
CA THR A 863 23.67 7.57 -10.95
C THR A 863 23.71 7.83 -12.46
N LYS A 864 24.89 7.65 -13.07
CA LYS A 864 25.05 7.65 -14.53
C LYS A 864 24.22 6.56 -15.23
N ASP A 865 23.84 5.52 -14.50
CA ASP A 865 23.17 4.32 -14.99
C ASP A 865 21.66 4.31 -14.65
N GLY A 866 21.18 5.25 -13.82
CA GLY A 866 19.79 5.32 -13.35
C GLY A 866 19.63 5.74 -11.90
N ILE A 867 18.54 5.32 -11.27
CA ILE A 867 18.22 5.64 -9.87
C ILE A 867 18.69 4.51 -8.96
N LYS A 868 19.37 4.86 -7.88
CA LYS A 868 19.73 3.95 -6.81
C LYS A 868 19.11 4.44 -5.50
N THR A 869 18.45 3.56 -4.75
CA THR A 869 17.96 3.86 -3.40
C THR A 869 18.51 2.89 -2.39
N HIS A 870 18.80 3.39 -1.19
CA HIS A 870 19.12 2.57 -0.02
C HIS A 870 18.10 2.84 1.07
N ILE A 871 17.44 1.79 1.56
CA ILE A 871 16.53 1.84 2.70
C ILE A 871 17.16 1.02 3.83
N ILE A 872 17.46 1.67 4.95
CA ILE A 872 18.00 1.04 6.15
C ILE A 872 17.01 1.22 7.28
N VAL A 873 16.58 0.11 7.90
CA VAL A 873 15.73 0.12 9.10
C VAL A 873 16.53 -0.49 10.24
N GLU A 874 16.68 0.25 11.34
CA GLU A 874 17.42 -0.10 12.57
C GLU A 874 16.50 -0.21 13.79
#